data_AF-A0AA39I7A5-F1
#
_entry.id   AF-A0AA39I7A5-F1
#
_cell.length_a   1.000
_cell.length_b   1.000
_cell.length_c   1.000
_cell.angle_alpha   90.00
_cell.angle_beta   90.00
_cell.angle_gamma   90.00
#
_symmetry.space_group_name_H-M   'P 1'
#
loop_
_entity.id
_entity.type
_entity.pdbx_description
1 polymer ?
#
loop_
_entity_poly.entity_id
_entity_poly.type
_entity_poly.pdbx_seq_one_letter_code
_entity_poly.pdbx_strand_id
1 'polypeptide(L)'
;MGCHPQPADCYNKFKADMYRPNIFQSIQNANVIRINHLDRLLQRFGRSLKEFRVNVDKYFTQRISYYDNLADNDGQKEKETNDKLNDDQKSIVDTIQTAVENRRDQQCLFELTGSGGKTFTVNTLIKRLIGNTKKVIVCASTGMAATLLISGKTVHSAFKVAPNRPVPNYSANSEQGQKIAEADIIIWDEVTMSHRKLIDSIEQHCRDILPYDDPMKYRPFGGKVVLMSGDWKQLLPVVEGSTSPIEHLRASFKYSAHYDDFQKLHLTRNMRIGDAEANYRKYTEKVGTGYYELNDDGEYVRKRFVPIHKNNHFVEDAADLIEYIFPQELLDDSEQIDTLGGRAILAAHNENVDRINTEVLHRLQGESKIYEAIDEPTVDFSPLGRPVFENEPAVWISAHNEVEDPYSEVAPIPSPATLRTAESPSHTAELDGARWMQSLPTDLQKAPLNTLTIPGSHNSGTFFLDPQQPISADKSQLFQIFASALPRRRIRSWAVCQNVSIYEQLLLGVRYFDLRIARTGMKDPFRIVHGLWGPTLHTLLADVKLFLDEYPYEVVLLDYNHLYRVDSETAFDELVKLTCNILGEERVYRKLKERLPGELSLEWMAARGFRVVVFAEPVLGASELVLQTGAGIESPWANTPCTRRLFQFLEKTHRRPDDRGGRFHVTQAILTPKLKSFARGVFCSLEKQLATRCTAETVLWLQENVGRLGGFNVVMADFVEKEHFCAEVVALNSKK
;
A
#
# COMPACT_ATOMS: atom_id res chain seq x y z
N MET A 1 2.15 35.41 -19.37
CA MET A 1 0.92 34.95 -20.04
C MET A 1 1.22 33.57 -20.61
N GLY A 2 0.69 32.53 -19.96
CA GLY A 2 0.76 31.14 -20.38
C GLY A 2 -0.38 30.44 -19.66
N CYS A 3 -1.52 30.32 -20.33
CA CYS A 3 -2.77 29.86 -19.75
C CYS A 3 -2.70 28.35 -19.46
N HIS A 4 -2.70 27.98 -18.18
CA HIS A 4 -3.13 26.64 -17.77
C HIS A 4 -4.66 26.58 -17.88
N PRO A 5 -5.25 25.51 -18.44
CA PRO A 5 -6.70 25.40 -18.53
C PRO A 5 -7.29 25.31 -17.12
N GLN A 6 -8.38 26.05 -16.87
CA GLN A 6 -9.07 25.95 -15.59
C GLN A 6 -9.69 24.55 -15.46
N PRO A 7 -9.67 23.93 -14.26
CA PRO A 7 -10.23 22.59 -14.03
C PRO A 7 -11.69 22.43 -14.48
N ALA A 8 -12.47 23.51 -14.48
CA ALA A 8 -13.84 23.55 -14.99
C ALA A 8 -13.92 23.33 -16.52
N ASP A 9 -12.91 23.79 -17.26
CA ASP A 9 -12.84 23.65 -18.71
C ASP A 9 -12.45 22.23 -19.11
N CYS A 10 -11.48 21.62 -18.42
CA CYS A 10 -11.18 20.19 -18.59
C CYS A 10 -12.38 19.30 -18.22
N TYR A 11 -13.09 19.63 -17.14
CA TYR A 11 -14.32 18.93 -16.77
C TYR A 11 -15.41 19.02 -17.85
N ASN A 12 -15.66 20.22 -18.38
CA ASN A 12 -16.67 20.40 -19.43
C ASN A 12 -16.29 19.69 -20.74
N LYS A 13 -14.98 19.58 -21.01
CA LYS A 13 -14.43 18.97 -22.23
C LYS A 13 -14.52 17.44 -22.25
N PHE A 14 -14.39 16.77 -21.11
CA PHE A 14 -14.29 15.29 -21.04
C PHE A 14 -15.45 14.60 -20.30
N LYS A 15 -16.51 15.34 -19.94
CA LYS A 15 -17.67 14.82 -19.19
C LYS A 15 -18.46 13.70 -19.88
N ALA A 16 -18.35 13.57 -21.21
CA ALA A 16 -19.07 12.57 -21.99
C ALA A 16 -18.31 11.23 -22.05
N ASP A 17 -16.98 11.26 -22.02
CA ASP A 17 -16.11 10.10 -22.26
C ASP A 17 -15.76 9.34 -20.97
N MET A 18 -15.98 9.94 -19.80
CA MET A 18 -15.76 9.32 -18.48
C MET A 18 -16.88 8.34 -18.05
N TYR A 19 -17.67 7.77 -18.98
CA TYR A 19 -18.83 6.93 -18.67
C TYR A 19 -18.93 5.67 -19.54
N ARG A 20 -19.22 4.51 -18.92
CA ARG A 20 -19.81 3.35 -19.62
C ARG A 20 -21.35 3.44 -19.56
N PRO A 21 -22.10 3.22 -20.66
CA PRO A 21 -23.55 3.51 -20.72
C PRO A 21 -24.48 2.60 -19.89
N ASN A 22 -24.02 1.43 -19.43
CA ASN A 22 -24.95 0.34 -19.07
C ASN A 22 -25.25 0.14 -17.57
N ILE A 23 -24.74 0.96 -16.65
CA ILE A 23 -25.01 0.76 -15.20
C ILE A 23 -25.91 1.86 -14.59
N PHE A 24 -26.06 3.02 -15.22
CA PHE A 24 -26.80 4.14 -14.61
C PHE A 24 -27.56 4.98 -15.63
N GLN A 25 -28.47 4.36 -16.39
CA GLN A 25 -29.27 5.06 -17.40
C GLN A 25 -30.44 5.89 -16.82
N SER A 26 -30.59 5.99 -15.51
CA SER A 26 -31.57 6.91 -14.92
C SER A 26 -31.02 7.53 -13.65
N ILE A 27 -30.91 8.87 -13.62
CA ILE A 27 -31.39 9.75 -12.54
C ILE A 27 -30.75 11.15 -12.69
N GLN A 28 -31.59 12.19 -12.66
CA GLN A 28 -31.33 13.60 -12.94
C GLN A 28 -30.38 14.35 -11.96
N ASN A 29 -29.61 13.68 -11.08
CA ASN A 29 -28.80 14.36 -10.05
C ASN A 29 -27.34 13.88 -9.97
N ALA A 30 -26.72 13.63 -11.13
CA ALA A 30 -25.32 13.19 -11.22
C ALA A 30 -24.32 14.14 -10.51
N ASN A 31 -24.59 15.44 -10.47
CA ASN A 31 -23.68 16.43 -9.87
C ASN A 31 -23.55 16.31 -8.34
N VAL A 32 -24.61 15.90 -7.63
CA VAL A 32 -24.60 15.71 -6.18
C VAL A 32 -23.78 14.48 -5.79
N ILE A 33 -23.91 13.39 -6.57
CA ILE A 33 -23.13 12.16 -6.37
C ILE A 33 -21.65 12.39 -6.66
N ARG A 34 -21.35 13.18 -7.71
CA ARG A 34 -19.99 13.58 -8.11
C ARG A 34 -19.28 14.41 -7.05
N ILE A 35 -19.94 15.45 -6.52
CA ILE A 35 -19.37 16.31 -5.47
C ILE A 35 -19.14 15.53 -4.17
N ASN A 36 -20.05 14.63 -3.80
CA ASN A 36 -19.88 13.75 -2.63
C ASN A 36 -18.82 12.66 -2.81
N HIS A 37 -18.56 12.22 -4.05
CA HIS A 37 -17.47 11.30 -4.34
C HIS A 37 -16.13 12.04 -4.26
N LEU A 38 -16.07 13.26 -4.78
CA LEU A 38 -14.88 14.10 -4.76
C LEU A 38 -14.54 14.58 -3.34
N ASP A 39 -15.53 15.00 -2.52
CA ASP A 39 -15.30 15.33 -1.10
C ASP A 39 -14.86 14.09 -0.32
N ARG A 40 -15.38 12.89 -0.63
CA ARG A 40 -14.90 11.62 -0.04
C ARG A 40 -13.47 11.29 -0.44
N LEU A 41 -13.07 11.60 -1.67
CA LEU A 41 -11.69 11.45 -2.11
C LEU A 41 -10.77 12.45 -1.42
N LEU A 42 -11.22 13.69 -1.20
CA LEU A 42 -10.43 14.71 -0.49
C LEU A 42 -10.35 14.45 1.02
N GLN A 43 -11.42 13.93 1.62
CA GLN A 43 -11.44 13.53 3.03
C GLN A 43 -10.46 12.36 3.30
N ARG A 44 -10.17 11.51 2.31
CA ARG A 44 -9.10 10.50 2.38
C ARG A 44 -7.70 11.10 2.46
N PHE A 45 -7.54 12.38 2.10
CA PHE A 45 -6.30 13.14 2.19
C PHE A 45 -6.39 14.26 3.25
N GLY A 46 -7.31 14.14 4.22
CA GLY A 46 -7.47 15.10 5.32
C GLY A 46 -8.00 16.49 4.91
N ARG A 47 -8.48 16.64 3.67
CA ARG A 47 -8.98 17.90 3.10
C ARG A 47 -10.49 17.84 2.90
N SER A 48 -11.13 19.00 2.71
CA SER A 48 -12.55 19.07 2.32
C SER A 48 -12.78 20.10 1.23
N LEU A 49 -13.80 19.88 0.39
CA LEU A 49 -14.28 20.86 -0.57
C LEU A 49 -14.73 22.19 0.09
N LYS A 50 -14.99 22.22 1.41
CA LYS A 50 -15.23 23.46 2.17
C LYS A 50 -14.03 24.43 2.09
N GLU A 51 -12.81 23.90 2.04
CA GLU A 51 -11.57 24.69 1.96
C GLU A 51 -11.41 25.38 0.61
N PHE A 52 -12.03 24.83 -0.44
CA PHE A 52 -12.02 25.38 -1.79
C PHE A 52 -13.20 26.31 -2.07
N ARG A 53 -13.86 26.83 -1.02
CA ARG A 53 -15.05 27.72 -1.08
C ARG A 53 -16.25 27.10 -1.82
N VAL A 54 -16.29 25.78 -1.95
CA VAL A 54 -17.48 25.07 -2.42
C VAL A 54 -18.41 24.90 -1.23
N ASN A 55 -19.62 25.46 -1.31
CA ASN A 55 -20.58 25.42 -0.19
C ASN A 55 -21.24 24.04 -0.09
N VAL A 56 -20.54 23.11 0.57
CA VAL A 56 -20.94 21.70 0.74
C VAL A 56 -22.21 21.56 1.60
N ASP A 57 -22.51 22.54 2.46
CA ASP A 57 -23.68 22.50 3.35
C ASP A 57 -25.00 22.61 2.58
N LYS A 58 -25.03 23.32 1.44
CA LYS A 58 -26.16 23.35 0.50
C LYS A 58 -26.46 21.98 -0.14
N TYR A 59 -25.44 21.12 -0.26
CA TYR A 59 -25.52 19.78 -0.86
C TYR A 59 -25.67 18.66 0.17
N PHE A 60 -25.31 18.92 1.44
CA PHE A 60 -25.64 18.06 2.58
C PHE A 60 -27.13 18.08 2.91
N THR A 61 -27.82 19.23 2.78
CA THR A 61 -29.29 19.27 2.90
C THR A 61 -29.97 18.45 1.80
N GLN A 62 -29.35 18.35 0.62
CA GLN A 62 -29.81 17.48 -0.47
C GLN A 62 -29.50 15.98 -0.26
N ARG A 63 -28.60 15.62 0.68
CA ARG A 63 -28.29 14.23 1.05
C ARG A 63 -29.43 13.57 1.82
N ILE A 64 -30.13 14.32 2.67
CA ILE A 64 -31.39 13.90 3.29
C ILE A 64 -32.46 13.79 2.19
N SER A 65 -32.57 14.80 1.32
CA SER A 65 -33.52 14.74 0.20
C SER A 65 -33.23 13.66 -0.84
N TYR A 66 -32.00 13.17 -1.05
CA TYR A 66 -31.70 12.14 -2.07
C TYR A 66 -32.15 10.74 -1.60
N TYR A 67 -32.03 10.47 -0.29
CA TYR A 67 -32.58 9.24 0.29
C TYR A 67 -34.08 9.38 0.58
N ASP A 68 -34.59 10.58 0.89
CA ASP A 68 -36.04 10.85 0.93
C ASP A 68 -36.66 10.82 -0.49
N ASN A 69 -35.95 11.25 -1.54
CA ASN A 69 -36.41 11.20 -2.95
C ASN A 69 -36.22 9.81 -3.59
N LEU A 70 -35.47 8.90 -2.95
CA LEU A 70 -35.54 7.46 -3.24
C LEU A 70 -36.81 6.84 -2.63
N ALA A 71 -37.38 7.44 -1.58
CA ALA A 71 -38.68 7.03 -1.04
C ALA A 71 -39.86 7.54 -1.88
N ASP A 72 -39.70 8.64 -2.63
CA ASP A 72 -40.80 9.26 -3.40
C ASP A 72 -40.92 8.82 -4.88
N ASN A 73 -39.96 8.08 -5.45
CA ASN A 73 -40.01 7.64 -6.87
C ASN A 73 -40.07 6.11 -7.09
N ASP A 74 -40.17 5.29 -6.05
CA ASP A 74 -39.89 3.83 -6.15
C ASP A 74 -41.12 2.90 -6.22
N GLY A 75 -42.35 3.41 -6.32
CA GLY A 75 -43.54 2.54 -6.41
C GLY A 75 -43.59 1.64 -7.66
N GLN A 76 -42.88 1.99 -8.74
CA GLN A 76 -42.91 1.25 -10.02
C GLN A 76 -41.70 0.31 -10.23
N LYS A 77 -40.50 0.66 -9.76
CA LYS A 77 -39.28 -0.15 -9.91
C LYS A 77 -39.15 -1.27 -8.87
N GLU A 78 -39.75 -1.08 -7.68
CA GLU A 78 -39.81 -2.12 -6.65
C GLU A 78 -40.70 -3.31 -7.09
N LYS A 79 -41.74 -3.05 -7.88
CA LYS A 79 -42.62 -4.06 -8.49
C LYS A 79 -41.88 -4.94 -9.51
N GLU A 80 -41.14 -4.32 -10.44
CA GLU A 80 -40.38 -5.02 -11.50
C GLU A 80 -39.21 -5.89 -10.99
N THR A 81 -38.65 -5.57 -9.82
CA THR A 81 -37.55 -6.33 -9.21
C THR A 81 -38.08 -7.54 -8.41
N ASN A 82 -39.25 -7.40 -7.77
CA ASN A 82 -39.92 -8.49 -7.06
C ASN A 82 -40.45 -9.58 -8.01
N ASP A 83 -40.85 -9.22 -9.23
CA ASP A 83 -41.34 -10.17 -10.24
C ASP A 83 -40.25 -11.10 -10.82
N LYS A 84 -38.96 -10.81 -10.54
CA LYS A 84 -37.81 -11.62 -11.00
C LYS A 84 -37.31 -12.64 -9.98
N LEU A 85 -37.81 -12.61 -8.74
CA LEU A 85 -37.49 -13.62 -7.73
C LEU A 85 -38.22 -14.92 -8.07
N ASN A 86 -37.54 -16.06 -7.94
CA ASN A 86 -38.24 -17.35 -7.92
C ASN A 86 -38.94 -17.57 -6.57
N ASP A 87 -39.79 -18.60 -6.47
CA ASP A 87 -40.60 -18.86 -5.29
C ASP A 87 -39.79 -19.04 -4.00
N ASP A 88 -38.66 -19.77 -4.07
CA ASP A 88 -37.75 -19.96 -2.92
C ASP A 88 -37.16 -18.62 -2.46
N GLN A 89 -36.67 -17.82 -3.40
CA GLN A 89 -36.06 -16.52 -3.12
C GLN A 89 -37.09 -15.55 -2.54
N LYS A 90 -38.30 -15.53 -3.08
CA LYS A 90 -39.41 -14.70 -2.59
C LYS A 90 -39.80 -15.07 -1.17
N SER A 91 -40.00 -16.36 -0.92
CA SER A 91 -40.30 -16.90 0.41
C SER A 91 -39.25 -16.51 1.45
N ILE A 92 -37.96 -16.59 1.09
CA ILE A 92 -36.85 -16.19 1.97
C ILE A 92 -36.87 -14.69 2.25
N VAL A 93 -37.05 -13.85 1.22
CA VAL A 93 -37.14 -12.38 1.38
C VAL A 93 -38.30 -12.00 2.31
N ASP A 94 -39.48 -12.56 2.09
CA ASP A 94 -40.68 -12.29 2.88
C ASP A 94 -40.53 -12.77 4.33
N THR A 95 -39.93 -13.94 4.54
CA THR A 95 -39.64 -14.50 5.88
C THR A 95 -38.72 -13.59 6.68
N ILE A 96 -37.61 -13.15 6.08
CA ILE A 96 -36.62 -12.32 6.78
C ILE A 96 -37.18 -10.92 7.02
N GLN A 97 -37.91 -10.35 6.06
CA GLN A 97 -38.58 -9.06 6.27
C GLN A 97 -39.55 -9.12 7.46
N THR A 98 -40.40 -10.14 7.53
CA THR A 98 -41.35 -10.33 8.63
C THR A 98 -40.61 -10.45 9.97
N ALA A 99 -39.47 -11.13 10.01
CA ALA A 99 -38.65 -11.22 11.21
C ALA A 99 -38.06 -9.86 11.62
N VAL A 100 -37.63 -9.03 10.66
CA VAL A 100 -37.12 -7.67 10.94
C VAL A 100 -38.21 -6.76 11.48
N GLU A 101 -39.43 -6.89 10.98
CA GLU A 101 -40.60 -6.14 11.46
C GLU A 101 -40.96 -6.50 12.91
N ASN A 102 -40.82 -7.78 13.28
CA ASN A 102 -41.19 -8.30 14.61
C ASN A 102 -40.01 -8.50 15.56
N ARG A 103 -38.83 -7.94 15.26
CA ARG A 103 -37.56 -8.25 15.97
C ARG A 103 -37.59 -7.99 17.48
N ARG A 104 -38.44 -7.06 17.93
CA ARG A 104 -38.58 -6.73 19.36
C ARG A 104 -39.24 -7.88 20.12
N ASP A 105 -40.21 -8.54 19.51
CA ASP A 105 -40.93 -9.65 20.12
C ASP A 105 -40.11 -10.93 20.02
N GLN A 106 -39.64 -11.26 18.81
CA GLN A 106 -38.89 -12.47 18.53
C GLN A 106 -37.64 -12.16 17.70
N GLN A 107 -36.48 -12.51 18.23
CA GLN A 107 -35.25 -12.48 17.47
C GLN A 107 -35.16 -13.69 16.53
N CYS A 108 -34.68 -13.48 15.30
CA CYS A 108 -34.37 -14.54 14.36
C CYS A 108 -32.93 -14.42 13.83
N LEU A 109 -32.25 -15.56 13.74
CA LEU A 109 -30.93 -15.71 13.14
C LEU A 109 -31.08 -16.68 11.96
N PHE A 110 -30.62 -16.28 10.78
CA PHE A 110 -30.82 -17.02 9.54
C PHE A 110 -29.48 -17.34 8.88
N GLU A 111 -29.36 -18.58 8.40
CA GLU A 111 -28.27 -18.98 7.52
C GLU A 111 -28.82 -19.26 6.12
N LEU A 112 -28.37 -18.51 5.12
CA LEU A 112 -28.76 -18.68 3.73
C LEU A 112 -27.68 -19.43 2.94
N THR A 113 -27.98 -20.67 2.56
CA THR A 113 -27.12 -21.52 1.73
C THR A 113 -27.74 -21.80 0.36
N GLY A 114 -26.94 -22.31 -0.58
CA GLY A 114 -27.44 -22.74 -1.90
C GLY A 114 -26.53 -22.33 -3.07
N SER A 115 -26.61 -23.11 -4.14
CA SER A 115 -25.77 -22.98 -5.32
C SER A 115 -26.40 -22.07 -6.38
N GLY A 116 -26.31 -20.75 -6.19
CA GLY A 116 -26.70 -19.73 -7.17
C GLY A 116 -27.85 -18.83 -6.71
N GLY A 117 -27.87 -17.58 -7.18
CA GLY A 117 -28.94 -16.61 -6.89
C GLY A 117 -28.89 -15.91 -5.52
N LYS A 118 -28.03 -16.35 -4.57
CA LYS A 118 -27.92 -15.76 -3.21
C LYS A 118 -27.72 -14.24 -3.22
N THR A 119 -26.69 -13.75 -3.90
CA THR A 119 -26.37 -12.31 -3.95
C THR A 119 -27.53 -11.47 -4.51
N PHE A 120 -28.25 -11.98 -5.52
CA PHE A 120 -29.45 -11.32 -6.05
C PHE A 120 -30.55 -11.26 -4.98
N THR A 121 -30.84 -12.36 -4.30
CA THR A 121 -31.80 -12.42 -3.19
C THR A 121 -31.45 -11.46 -2.07
N VAL A 122 -30.19 -11.44 -1.64
CA VAL A 122 -29.69 -10.57 -0.58
C VAL A 122 -29.82 -9.09 -0.98
N ASN A 123 -29.46 -8.73 -2.22
CA ASN A 123 -29.61 -7.36 -2.71
C ASN A 123 -31.08 -6.91 -2.80
N THR A 124 -31.98 -7.80 -3.23
CA THR A 124 -33.41 -7.50 -3.24
C THR A 124 -33.95 -7.29 -1.82
N LEU A 125 -33.54 -8.11 -0.85
CA LEU A 125 -33.86 -7.92 0.56
C LEU A 125 -33.34 -6.57 1.08
N ILE A 126 -32.07 -6.23 0.81
CA ILE A 126 -31.47 -4.95 1.25
C ILE A 126 -32.30 -3.76 0.75
N LYS A 127 -32.67 -3.75 -0.54
CA LYS A 127 -33.50 -2.68 -1.11
C LYS A 127 -34.83 -2.53 -0.37
N ARG A 128 -35.54 -3.64 -0.18
CA ARG A 128 -36.85 -3.65 0.46
C ARG A 128 -36.78 -3.20 1.92
N LEU A 129 -35.76 -3.62 2.66
CA LEU A 129 -35.57 -3.21 4.05
C LEU A 129 -35.23 -1.71 4.15
N ILE A 130 -34.37 -1.19 3.27
CA ILE A 130 -34.05 0.25 3.23
C ILE A 130 -35.28 1.07 2.84
N GLY A 131 -36.04 0.64 1.83
CA GLY A 131 -37.30 1.27 1.42
C GLY A 131 -38.32 1.33 2.57
N ASN A 132 -38.35 0.30 3.41
CA ASN A 132 -39.15 0.25 4.65
C ASN A 132 -38.47 0.94 5.84
N THR A 133 -37.51 1.84 5.61
CA THR A 133 -36.79 2.66 6.60
C THR A 133 -36.04 1.87 7.68
N LYS A 134 -35.72 0.59 7.43
CA LYS A 134 -34.95 -0.24 8.37
C LYS A 134 -33.47 0.11 8.31
N LYS A 135 -32.81 0.04 9.47
CA LYS A 135 -31.37 0.27 9.62
C LYS A 135 -30.61 -1.03 9.36
N VAL A 136 -30.02 -1.14 8.18
CA VAL A 136 -29.33 -2.35 7.69
C VAL A 136 -27.82 -2.20 7.78
N ILE A 137 -27.12 -3.15 8.40
CA ILE A 137 -25.68 -3.31 8.26
C ILE A 137 -25.42 -4.38 7.20
N VAL A 138 -24.69 -4.03 6.14
CA VAL A 138 -24.35 -4.94 5.04
C VAL A 138 -22.86 -5.15 5.02
N CYS A 139 -22.42 -6.40 5.17
CA CYS A 139 -21.03 -6.77 5.10
C CYS A 139 -20.79 -8.08 4.36
N ALA A 140 -19.54 -8.30 3.95
CA ALA A 140 -19.06 -9.58 3.45
C ALA A 140 -17.66 -9.91 4.00
N SER A 141 -17.24 -11.17 3.91
CA SER A 141 -15.92 -11.61 4.39
C SER A 141 -14.75 -11.06 3.56
N THR A 142 -14.94 -10.79 2.27
CA THR A 142 -13.89 -10.29 1.37
C THR A 142 -14.31 -8.98 0.68
N GLY A 143 -13.32 -8.20 0.22
CA GLY A 143 -13.57 -6.93 -0.48
C GLY A 143 -14.40 -7.09 -1.75
N MET A 144 -14.05 -8.06 -2.61
CA MET A 144 -14.78 -8.30 -3.85
C MET A 144 -16.23 -8.73 -3.59
N ALA A 145 -16.47 -9.63 -2.63
CA ALA A 145 -17.84 -10.01 -2.28
C ALA A 145 -18.64 -8.81 -1.77
N ALA A 146 -18.02 -7.91 -0.99
CA ALA A 146 -18.68 -6.71 -0.51
C ALA A 146 -19.11 -5.76 -1.65
N THR A 147 -18.32 -5.65 -2.73
CA THR A 147 -18.68 -4.79 -3.88
C THR A 147 -19.93 -5.27 -4.63
N LEU A 148 -20.28 -6.55 -4.52
CA LEU A 148 -21.47 -7.13 -5.13
C LEU A 148 -22.75 -6.83 -4.32
N LEU A 149 -22.62 -6.31 -3.10
CA LEU A 149 -23.74 -5.98 -2.22
C LEU A 149 -24.04 -4.48 -2.23
N ILE A 150 -25.32 -4.13 -2.15
CA ILE A 150 -25.77 -2.74 -2.05
C ILE A 150 -25.25 -2.14 -0.75
N SER A 151 -24.44 -1.08 -0.87
CA SER A 151 -23.75 -0.44 0.26
C SER A 151 -22.86 -1.38 1.08
N GLY A 152 -22.41 -2.48 0.48
CA GLY A 152 -21.58 -3.48 1.17
C GLY A 152 -20.21 -2.96 1.55
N LYS A 153 -19.72 -3.44 2.69
CA LYS A 153 -18.34 -3.26 3.16
C LYS A 153 -17.75 -4.62 3.56
N THR A 154 -16.43 -4.72 3.71
CA THR A 154 -15.87 -5.88 4.41
C THR A 154 -16.37 -5.89 5.85
N VAL A 155 -16.52 -7.05 6.48
CA VAL A 155 -16.89 -7.13 7.90
C VAL A 155 -15.91 -6.34 8.78
N HIS A 156 -14.62 -6.41 8.47
CA HIS A 156 -13.56 -5.62 9.11
C HIS A 156 -13.83 -4.12 9.04
N SER A 157 -14.20 -3.58 7.87
CA SER A 157 -14.54 -2.16 7.72
C SER A 157 -15.90 -1.81 8.34
N ALA A 158 -16.90 -2.68 8.20
CA ALA A 158 -18.26 -2.46 8.70
C ALA A 158 -18.30 -2.35 10.23
N PHE A 159 -17.45 -3.12 10.92
CA PHE A 159 -17.36 -3.17 12.38
C PHE A 159 -16.04 -2.59 12.92
N LYS A 160 -15.25 -1.88 12.10
CA LYS A 160 -13.94 -1.31 12.46
C LYS A 160 -13.07 -2.28 13.29
N VAL A 161 -12.92 -3.49 12.78
CA VAL A 161 -12.15 -4.57 13.39
C VAL A 161 -10.90 -4.81 12.55
N ALA A 162 -9.73 -4.79 13.19
CA ALA A 162 -8.48 -5.14 12.54
C ALA A 162 -8.40 -6.67 12.32
N PRO A 163 -7.91 -7.16 11.17
CA PRO A 163 -7.70 -8.59 10.91
C PRO A 163 -6.93 -9.32 12.03
N ASN A 164 -5.91 -8.68 12.59
CA ASN A 164 -5.05 -9.21 13.64
C ASN A 164 -5.64 -9.16 15.06
N ARG A 165 -6.64 -8.30 15.27
CA ARG A 165 -7.31 -8.07 16.54
C ARG A 165 -8.81 -8.11 16.28
N PRO A 166 -9.42 -9.30 16.32
CA PRO A 166 -10.82 -9.52 15.93
C PRO A 166 -11.77 -9.00 17.02
N VAL A 167 -11.54 -7.80 17.55
CA VAL A 167 -12.32 -7.16 18.61
C VAL A 167 -12.60 -5.71 18.19
N PRO A 168 -13.87 -5.32 17.98
CA PRO A 168 -14.22 -3.93 17.72
C PRO A 168 -13.76 -3.02 18.86
N ASN A 169 -13.18 -1.86 18.53
CA ASN A 169 -12.64 -0.92 19.51
C ASN A 169 -13.21 0.50 19.33
N TYR A 170 -14.48 0.69 19.69
CA TYR A 170 -15.12 1.99 19.78
C TYR A 170 -16.21 2.01 20.86
N SER A 171 -16.49 3.20 21.41
CA SER A 171 -17.50 3.38 22.44
C SER A 171 -18.92 3.40 21.86
N ALA A 172 -19.91 3.07 22.69
CA ALA A 172 -21.33 3.16 22.33
C ALA A 172 -21.77 4.57 21.91
N ASN A 173 -21.11 5.60 22.42
CA ASN A 173 -21.41 7.01 22.13
C ASN A 173 -20.78 7.51 20.82
N SER A 174 -19.89 6.74 20.20
CA SER A 174 -19.34 7.08 18.89
C SER A 174 -20.40 6.92 17.79
N GLU A 175 -20.25 7.62 16.66
CA GLU A 175 -21.14 7.47 15.49
C GLU A 175 -21.23 5.99 15.06
N GLN A 176 -20.11 5.28 15.07
CA GLN A 176 -20.05 3.86 14.77
C GLN A 176 -20.82 3.03 15.81
N GLY A 177 -20.63 3.31 17.10
CA GLY A 177 -21.32 2.64 18.19
C GLY A 177 -22.83 2.80 18.11
N GLN A 178 -23.31 4.03 17.89
CA GLN A 178 -24.73 4.32 17.69
C GLN A 178 -25.29 3.60 16.47
N LYS A 179 -24.56 3.63 15.35
CA LYS A 179 -24.96 2.91 14.13
C LYS A 179 -25.15 1.41 14.38
N ILE A 180 -24.23 0.78 15.10
CA ILE A 180 -24.37 -0.64 15.46
C ILE A 180 -25.52 -0.84 16.45
N ALA A 181 -25.61 -0.03 17.51
CA ALA A 181 -26.67 -0.12 18.51
C ALA A 181 -28.07 -0.04 17.86
N GLU A 182 -28.29 0.89 16.94
CA GLU A 182 -29.58 1.15 16.32
C GLU A 182 -29.96 0.19 15.19
N ALA A 183 -29.01 -0.58 14.65
CA ALA A 183 -29.26 -1.46 13.51
C ALA A 183 -30.35 -2.50 13.81
N ASP A 184 -31.23 -2.71 12.85
CA ASP A 184 -32.32 -3.69 12.90
C ASP A 184 -31.87 -5.08 12.44
N ILE A 185 -30.99 -5.12 11.43
CA ILE A 185 -30.47 -6.34 10.83
C ILE A 185 -28.98 -6.22 10.49
N ILE A 186 -28.27 -7.35 10.62
CA ILE A 186 -26.92 -7.55 10.08
C ILE A 186 -27.00 -8.59 8.97
N ILE A 187 -26.55 -8.21 7.77
CA ILE A 187 -26.43 -9.08 6.61
C ILE A 187 -24.95 -9.32 6.35
N TRP A 188 -24.51 -10.56 6.43
CA TRP A 188 -23.12 -10.97 6.28
C TRP A 188 -22.97 -12.04 5.20
N ASP A 189 -22.47 -11.67 4.03
CA ASP A 189 -22.24 -12.60 2.90
C ASP A 189 -20.84 -13.23 2.94
N GLU A 190 -20.70 -14.39 2.29
CA GLU A 190 -19.51 -15.25 2.30
C GLU A 190 -19.01 -15.61 3.71
N VAL A 191 -19.93 -15.84 4.66
CA VAL A 191 -19.62 -16.12 6.08
C VAL A 191 -18.73 -17.35 6.26
N THR A 192 -18.73 -18.29 5.31
CA THR A 192 -17.95 -19.54 5.41
C THR A 192 -16.45 -19.29 5.47
N MET A 193 -15.98 -18.15 4.95
CA MET A 193 -14.59 -17.71 5.02
C MET A 193 -14.23 -16.99 6.33
N SER A 194 -15.22 -16.67 7.18
CA SER A 194 -15.00 -15.92 8.41
C SER A 194 -14.63 -16.83 9.58
N HIS A 195 -13.57 -16.46 10.30
CA HIS A 195 -13.13 -17.17 11.48
C HIS A 195 -14.14 -17.02 12.62
N ARG A 196 -14.51 -18.11 13.31
CA ARG A 196 -15.53 -18.11 14.37
C ARG A 196 -15.29 -17.09 15.47
N LYS A 197 -14.02 -16.91 15.88
CA LYS A 197 -13.62 -15.88 16.87
C LYS A 197 -14.06 -14.46 16.48
N LEU A 198 -14.03 -14.12 15.18
CA LEU A 198 -14.49 -12.81 14.71
C LEU A 198 -16.01 -12.69 14.85
N ILE A 199 -16.73 -13.76 14.50
CA ILE A 199 -18.20 -13.83 14.66
C ILE A 199 -18.58 -13.71 16.13
N ASP A 200 -17.96 -14.53 16.99
CA ASP A 200 -18.18 -14.54 18.44
C ASP A 200 -17.88 -13.15 19.05
N SER A 201 -16.84 -12.46 18.58
CA SER A 201 -16.52 -11.11 19.07
C SER A 201 -17.49 -10.05 18.58
N ILE A 202 -18.00 -10.13 17.34
CA ILE A 202 -18.99 -9.18 16.81
C ILE A 202 -20.33 -9.40 17.51
N GLU A 203 -20.71 -10.65 17.74
CA GLU A 203 -21.89 -11.03 18.53
C GLU A 203 -21.85 -10.37 19.91
N GLN A 204 -20.76 -10.59 20.65
CA GLN A 204 -20.57 -10.04 21.99
C GLN A 204 -20.54 -8.52 21.96
N HIS A 205 -19.87 -7.92 20.98
CA HIS A 205 -19.81 -6.46 20.86
C HIS A 205 -21.17 -5.82 20.57
N CYS A 206 -22.02 -6.46 19.75
CA CYS A 206 -23.38 -6.00 19.49
C CYS A 206 -24.26 -6.03 20.75
N ARG A 207 -23.98 -6.93 21.71
CA ARG A 207 -24.60 -6.89 23.04
C ARG A 207 -24.00 -5.79 23.91
N ASP A 208 -22.67 -5.65 23.91
CA ASP A 208 -21.97 -4.72 24.78
C ASP A 208 -22.25 -3.24 24.46
N ILE A 209 -22.49 -2.93 23.18
CA ILE A 209 -22.78 -1.56 22.72
C ILE A 209 -24.13 -1.04 23.23
N LEU A 210 -25.05 -1.93 23.64
CA LEU A 210 -26.36 -1.55 24.13
C LEU A 210 -26.32 -1.12 25.61
N PRO A 211 -27.18 -0.17 26.04
CA PRO A 211 -27.33 0.20 27.45
C PRO A 211 -27.61 -1.00 28.35
N TYR A 212 -27.21 -0.92 29.62
CA TYR A 212 -27.36 -2.02 30.58
C TYR A 212 -28.82 -2.43 30.83
N ASP A 213 -29.73 -1.46 30.75
CA ASP A 213 -31.17 -1.59 30.94
C ASP A 213 -31.92 -1.95 29.64
N ASP A 214 -31.23 -2.05 28.50
CA ASP A 214 -31.84 -2.48 27.25
C ASP A 214 -32.13 -4.00 27.30
N PRO A 215 -33.40 -4.45 27.20
CA PRO A 215 -33.75 -5.87 27.26
C PRO A 215 -33.15 -6.68 26.11
N MET A 216 -32.78 -6.06 24.99
CA MET A 216 -32.15 -6.74 23.86
C MET A 216 -30.69 -7.08 24.12
N LYS A 217 -30.03 -6.45 25.12
CA LYS A 217 -28.63 -6.69 25.47
C LYS A 217 -28.29 -8.15 25.72
N TYR A 218 -29.21 -8.92 26.29
CA TYR A 218 -28.99 -10.32 26.65
C TYR A 218 -29.37 -11.31 25.55
N ARG A 219 -29.96 -10.82 24.45
CA ARG A 219 -30.24 -11.63 23.27
C ARG A 219 -28.99 -11.68 22.38
N PRO A 220 -28.73 -12.79 21.66
CA PRO A 220 -27.63 -12.88 20.69
C PRO A 220 -27.50 -11.61 19.84
N PHE A 221 -26.30 -11.13 19.53
CA PHE A 221 -26.10 -9.93 18.68
C PHE A 221 -26.89 -8.68 19.13
N GLY A 222 -27.26 -8.55 20.40
CA GLY A 222 -28.06 -7.43 20.90
C GLY A 222 -29.48 -7.40 20.31
N GLY A 223 -30.10 -8.56 20.10
CA GLY A 223 -31.49 -8.70 19.62
C GLY A 223 -31.72 -8.31 18.16
N LYS A 224 -30.66 -8.19 17.36
CA LYS A 224 -30.75 -7.88 15.92
C LYS A 224 -31.16 -9.12 15.14
N VAL A 225 -31.86 -8.93 14.03
CA VAL A 225 -31.98 -10.01 13.04
C VAL A 225 -30.61 -10.19 12.39
N VAL A 226 -30.20 -11.44 12.16
CA VAL A 226 -28.92 -11.71 11.48
C VAL A 226 -29.18 -12.63 10.30
N LEU A 227 -28.67 -12.26 9.14
CA LEU A 227 -28.62 -13.10 7.96
C LEU A 227 -27.17 -13.37 7.61
N MET A 228 -26.71 -14.60 7.81
CA MET A 228 -25.42 -15.08 7.36
C MET A 228 -25.59 -15.87 6.07
N SER A 229 -24.94 -15.46 4.99
CA SER A 229 -25.00 -16.16 3.71
C SER A 229 -23.65 -16.73 3.32
N GLY A 230 -23.65 -17.87 2.63
CA GLY A 230 -22.44 -18.54 2.16
C GLY A 230 -22.73 -19.92 1.59
N ASP A 231 -21.70 -20.67 1.23
CA ASP A 231 -21.82 -22.06 0.79
C ASP A 231 -20.67 -22.90 1.33
N TRP A 232 -21.00 -23.89 2.16
CA TRP A 232 -20.02 -24.78 2.81
C TRP A 232 -19.27 -25.70 1.86
N LYS A 233 -19.70 -25.77 0.59
CA LYS A 233 -18.97 -26.44 -0.48
C LYS A 233 -17.83 -25.59 -1.04
N GLN A 234 -17.70 -24.35 -0.58
CA GLN A 234 -16.68 -23.39 -1.00
C GLN A 234 -15.59 -23.23 0.06
N LEU A 235 -14.89 -22.08 0.06
CA LEU A 235 -13.73 -21.84 0.91
C LEU A 235 -14.14 -21.70 2.39
N LEU A 236 -13.31 -22.33 3.24
CA LEU A 236 -13.33 -22.21 4.70
C LEU A 236 -12.40 -21.07 5.15
N PRO A 237 -12.37 -20.71 6.45
CA PRO A 237 -11.48 -19.66 6.92
C PRO A 237 -10.02 -20.03 6.74
N VAL A 238 -9.21 -19.03 6.40
CA VAL A 238 -7.76 -19.18 6.33
C VAL A 238 -7.21 -19.29 7.75
N VAL A 239 -6.39 -20.32 8.00
CA VAL A 239 -5.66 -20.52 9.25
C VAL A 239 -4.18 -20.51 8.90
N GLU A 240 -3.50 -19.43 9.28
CA GLU A 240 -2.08 -19.24 8.93
C GLU A 240 -1.20 -20.36 9.47
N GLY A 241 -0.28 -20.84 8.63
CA GLY A 241 0.65 -21.92 8.97
C GLY A 241 0.04 -23.33 9.08
N SER A 242 -1.28 -23.48 8.93
CA SER A 242 -1.94 -24.77 8.97
C SER A 242 -2.15 -25.37 7.58
N THR A 243 -1.90 -26.67 7.45
CA THR A 243 -2.29 -27.48 6.28
C THR A 243 -3.37 -28.51 6.64
N SER A 244 -3.86 -28.48 7.89
CA SER A 244 -4.79 -29.47 8.43
C SER A 244 -6.24 -29.08 8.15
N PRO A 245 -7.01 -29.86 7.36
CA PRO A 245 -8.41 -29.56 7.06
C PRO A 245 -9.28 -29.42 8.33
N ILE A 246 -8.94 -30.16 9.38
CA ILE A 246 -9.65 -30.14 10.66
C ILE A 246 -9.47 -28.78 11.36
N GLU A 247 -8.32 -28.14 11.24
CA GLU A 247 -8.09 -26.83 11.85
C GLU A 247 -8.90 -25.74 11.17
N HIS A 248 -8.95 -25.73 9.83
CA HIS A 248 -9.83 -24.84 9.07
C HIS A 248 -11.31 -25.05 9.42
N LEU A 249 -11.72 -26.31 9.58
CA LEU A 249 -13.08 -26.64 9.97
C LEU A 249 -13.40 -26.15 11.40
N ARG A 250 -12.51 -26.37 12.38
CA ARG A 250 -12.65 -25.86 13.76
C ARG A 250 -12.59 -24.34 13.86
N ALA A 251 -11.96 -23.68 12.89
CA ALA A 251 -11.94 -22.23 12.76
C ALA A 251 -13.25 -21.68 12.16
N SER A 252 -14.05 -22.50 11.49
CA SER A 252 -15.29 -22.08 10.82
C SER A 252 -16.45 -21.84 11.77
N PHE A 253 -17.43 -21.06 11.29
CA PHE A 253 -18.66 -20.77 12.02
C PHE A 253 -19.44 -22.02 12.46
N LYS A 254 -19.29 -23.17 11.78
CA LYS A 254 -19.91 -24.45 12.21
C LYS A 254 -19.50 -24.90 13.62
N TYR A 255 -18.37 -24.41 14.13
CA TYR A 255 -17.86 -24.71 15.47
C TYR A 255 -18.09 -23.55 16.46
N SER A 256 -18.87 -22.53 16.09
CA SER A 256 -19.37 -21.52 17.02
C SER A 256 -20.51 -22.10 17.86
N ALA A 257 -20.60 -21.69 19.13
CA ALA A 257 -21.70 -22.07 20.01
C ALA A 257 -23.06 -21.59 19.48
N HIS A 258 -23.08 -20.54 18.66
CA HIS A 258 -24.30 -19.97 18.08
C HIS A 258 -24.76 -20.64 16.79
N TYR A 259 -24.01 -21.59 16.23
CA TYR A 259 -24.33 -22.15 14.92
C TYR A 259 -25.72 -22.83 14.88
N ASP A 260 -26.09 -23.50 15.97
CA ASP A 260 -27.36 -24.21 16.09
C ASP A 260 -28.54 -23.26 16.34
N ASP A 261 -28.28 -22.00 16.73
CA ASP A 261 -29.31 -20.97 16.89
C ASP A 261 -29.83 -20.44 15.53
N PHE A 262 -29.10 -20.70 14.44
CA PHE A 262 -29.41 -20.17 13.12
C PHE A 262 -30.39 -21.08 12.36
N GLN A 263 -31.56 -20.55 12.02
CA GLN A 263 -32.50 -21.19 11.11
C GLN A 263 -31.89 -21.30 9.71
N LYS A 264 -31.84 -22.53 9.19
CA LYS A 264 -31.25 -22.80 7.88
C LYS A 264 -32.27 -22.55 6.78
N LEU A 265 -31.95 -21.63 5.88
CA LEU A 265 -32.64 -21.34 4.65
C LEU A 265 -31.79 -21.84 3.47
N HIS A 266 -32.42 -22.48 2.49
CA HIS A 266 -31.71 -23.11 1.38
C HIS A 266 -32.34 -22.73 0.04
N LEU A 267 -31.54 -22.17 -0.87
CA LEU A 267 -31.91 -22.01 -2.27
C LEU A 267 -31.65 -23.31 -3.02
N THR A 268 -32.71 -23.91 -3.56
CA THR A 268 -32.62 -25.20 -4.26
C THR A 268 -32.28 -25.03 -5.74
N ARG A 269 -32.68 -23.91 -6.35
CA ARG A 269 -32.54 -23.68 -7.79
C ARG A 269 -31.23 -23.00 -8.14
N ASN A 270 -30.41 -23.67 -8.96
CA ASN A 270 -29.22 -23.06 -9.54
C ASN A 270 -29.58 -22.11 -10.68
N MET A 271 -29.39 -20.82 -10.44
CA MET A 271 -29.68 -19.75 -11.41
C MET A 271 -28.48 -19.34 -12.26
N ARG A 272 -27.28 -19.90 -12.00
CA ARG A 272 -26.02 -19.55 -12.67
C ARG A 272 -25.75 -20.45 -13.88
N ILE A 273 -26.01 -21.74 -13.74
CA ILE A 273 -25.85 -22.73 -14.81
C ILE A 273 -27.24 -23.06 -15.34
N GLY A 274 -27.50 -22.78 -16.62
CA GLY A 274 -28.80 -23.03 -17.25
C GLY A 274 -29.14 -24.52 -17.34
N ASP A 275 -30.42 -24.83 -17.60
CA ASP A 275 -30.90 -26.22 -17.64
C ASP A 275 -30.29 -27.04 -18.80
N ALA A 276 -29.84 -26.37 -19.87
CA ALA A 276 -29.11 -26.99 -20.98
C ALA A 276 -27.78 -27.64 -20.55
N GLU A 277 -27.20 -27.23 -19.42
CA GLU A 277 -25.92 -27.71 -18.89
C GLU A 277 -26.08 -28.59 -17.65
N ALA A 278 -27.20 -29.31 -17.53
CA ALA A 278 -27.52 -30.14 -16.36
C ALA A 278 -26.40 -31.14 -15.96
N ASN A 279 -25.65 -31.67 -16.93
CA ASN A 279 -24.51 -32.56 -16.66
C ASN A 279 -23.34 -31.82 -15.99
N TYR A 280 -23.05 -30.59 -16.44
CA TYR A 280 -22.02 -29.75 -15.84
C TYR A 280 -22.44 -29.28 -14.44
N ARG A 281 -23.72 -28.93 -14.25
CA ARG A 281 -24.30 -28.64 -12.94
C ARG A 281 -24.06 -29.79 -11.95
N LYS A 282 -24.44 -31.02 -12.32
CA LYS A 282 -24.19 -32.23 -11.52
C LYS A 282 -22.70 -32.47 -11.24
N TYR A 283 -21.84 -32.20 -12.22
CA TYR A 283 -20.40 -32.29 -12.03
C TYR A 283 -19.92 -31.30 -10.96
N THR A 284 -20.26 -30.01 -11.08
CA THR A 284 -19.86 -28.98 -10.11
C THR A 284 -20.39 -29.26 -8.69
N GLU A 285 -21.60 -29.80 -8.57
CA GLU A 285 -22.15 -30.24 -7.29
C GLU A 285 -21.30 -31.35 -6.66
N LYS A 286 -20.91 -32.37 -7.44
CA LYS A 286 -20.00 -33.44 -6.99
C LYS A 286 -18.65 -32.90 -6.58
N VAL A 287 -18.09 -31.94 -7.32
CA VAL A 287 -16.81 -31.30 -6.93
C VAL A 287 -16.94 -30.64 -5.55
N GLY A 288 -18.00 -29.87 -5.34
CA GLY A 288 -18.23 -29.15 -4.09
C GLY A 288 -18.52 -30.05 -2.88
N THR A 289 -19.20 -31.19 -3.06
CA THR A 289 -19.45 -32.15 -1.97
C THR A 289 -18.29 -33.11 -1.72
N GLY A 290 -17.26 -33.08 -2.57
CA GLY A 290 -16.24 -34.12 -2.66
C GLY A 290 -16.63 -35.17 -3.70
N TYR A 291 -15.63 -35.63 -4.46
CA TYR A 291 -15.81 -36.61 -5.52
C TYR A 291 -15.65 -38.03 -4.96
N TYR A 292 -16.69 -38.86 -5.10
CA TYR A 292 -16.73 -40.24 -4.60
C TYR A 292 -16.96 -41.22 -5.75
N GLU A 293 -16.30 -42.37 -5.71
CA GLU A 293 -16.57 -43.50 -6.61
C GLU A 293 -16.74 -44.77 -5.80
N LEU A 294 -17.52 -45.71 -6.33
CA LEU A 294 -17.61 -47.06 -5.79
C LEU A 294 -16.27 -47.78 -5.95
N ASN A 295 -15.77 -48.41 -4.89
CA ASN A 295 -14.71 -49.39 -4.99
C ASN A 295 -15.27 -50.77 -5.39
N ASP A 296 -14.39 -51.74 -5.56
CA ASP A 296 -14.76 -53.11 -5.95
C ASP A 296 -15.66 -53.80 -4.90
N ASP A 297 -15.65 -53.31 -3.65
CA ASP A 297 -16.49 -53.79 -2.55
C ASP A 297 -17.88 -53.10 -2.50
N GLY A 298 -18.16 -52.17 -3.42
CA GLY A 298 -19.43 -51.44 -3.47
C GLY A 298 -19.53 -50.28 -2.46
N GLU A 299 -18.43 -49.84 -1.88
CA GLU A 299 -18.35 -48.71 -0.95
C GLU A 299 -17.95 -47.42 -1.67
N TYR A 300 -18.58 -46.30 -1.31
CA TYR A 300 -18.22 -44.98 -1.83
C TYR A 300 -16.92 -44.47 -1.19
N VAL A 301 -15.84 -44.46 -1.96
CA VAL A 301 -14.53 -43.95 -1.54
C VAL A 301 -14.31 -42.56 -2.12
N ARG A 302 -13.94 -41.61 -1.24
CA ARG A 302 -13.56 -40.25 -1.66
C ARG A 302 -12.28 -40.31 -2.48
N LYS A 303 -12.30 -39.79 -3.70
CA LYS A 303 -11.11 -39.67 -4.53
C LYS A 303 -10.38 -38.36 -4.24
N ARG A 304 -9.06 -38.45 -4.22
CA ARG A 304 -8.16 -37.30 -4.07
C ARG A 304 -8.16 -36.42 -5.33
N PHE A 305 -8.30 -37.04 -6.50
CA PHE A 305 -8.32 -36.36 -7.78
C PHE A 305 -9.74 -36.35 -8.34
N VAL A 306 -10.14 -35.19 -8.84
CA VAL A 306 -11.43 -35.01 -9.51
C VAL A 306 -11.17 -35.12 -11.01
N PRO A 307 -11.88 -35.99 -11.75
CA PRO A 307 -11.74 -36.04 -13.19
C PRO A 307 -12.16 -34.71 -13.79
N ILE A 308 -11.41 -34.24 -14.78
CA ILE A 308 -11.72 -33.01 -15.47
C ILE A 308 -12.97 -33.24 -16.34
N HIS A 309 -13.91 -32.30 -16.31
CA HIS A 309 -15.14 -32.44 -17.08
C HIS A 309 -14.81 -32.47 -18.58
N LYS A 310 -15.50 -33.34 -19.34
CA LYS A 310 -15.25 -33.58 -20.78
C LYS A 310 -15.31 -32.34 -21.68
N ASN A 311 -15.92 -31.25 -21.22
CA ASN A 311 -16.02 -29.99 -21.95
C ASN A 311 -14.88 -29.00 -21.62
N ASN A 312 -13.93 -29.38 -20.76
CA ASN A 312 -12.80 -28.55 -20.41
C ASN A 312 -11.65 -28.82 -21.39
N HIS A 313 -11.01 -27.75 -21.85
CA HIS A 313 -9.79 -27.85 -22.66
C HIS A 313 -8.55 -27.94 -21.77
N PHE A 314 -7.56 -28.68 -22.24
CA PHE A 314 -6.24 -28.77 -21.63
C PHE A 314 -5.27 -27.89 -22.42
N VAL A 315 -4.38 -27.24 -21.68
CA VAL A 315 -3.28 -26.44 -22.18
C VAL A 315 -2.02 -26.86 -21.44
N GLU A 316 -0.87 -26.87 -22.12
CA GLU A 316 0.38 -27.40 -21.56
C GLU A 316 1.05 -26.41 -20.63
N ASP A 317 0.87 -25.11 -20.88
CA ASP A 317 1.42 -24.04 -20.05
C ASP A 317 0.48 -22.83 -19.88
N ALA A 318 0.96 -21.85 -19.12
CA ALA A 318 0.21 -20.63 -18.83
C ALA A 318 0.11 -19.69 -20.04
N ALA A 319 1.05 -19.74 -20.98
CA ALA A 319 1.03 -18.90 -22.17
C ALA A 319 -0.07 -19.34 -23.13
N ASP A 320 -0.27 -20.64 -23.29
CA ASP A 320 -1.39 -21.23 -24.02
C ASP A 320 -2.74 -20.90 -23.37
N LEU A 321 -2.82 -20.95 -22.03
CA LEU A 321 -4.02 -20.56 -21.30
C LEU A 321 -4.37 -19.09 -21.54
N ILE A 322 -3.36 -18.22 -21.49
CA ILE A 322 -3.53 -16.80 -21.74
C ILE A 322 -3.97 -16.58 -23.18
N GLU A 323 -3.33 -17.23 -24.16
CA GLU A 323 -3.73 -17.10 -25.57
C GLU A 323 -5.17 -17.57 -25.81
N TYR A 324 -5.60 -18.64 -25.13
CA TYR A 324 -6.96 -19.15 -25.27
C TYR A 324 -8.02 -18.18 -24.69
N ILE A 325 -7.75 -17.59 -23.52
CA ILE A 325 -8.72 -16.71 -22.83
C ILE A 325 -8.62 -15.27 -23.33
N PHE A 326 -7.41 -14.79 -23.56
CA PHE A 326 -7.04 -13.44 -23.99
C PHE A 326 -6.14 -13.51 -25.24
N PRO A 327 -6.69 -13.93 -26.39
CA PRO A 327 -5.91 -14.06 -27.63
C PRO A 327 -5.35 -12.72 -28.05
N GLN A 328 -4.13 -12.74 -28.61
CA GLN A 328 -3.40 -11.53 -28.98
C GLN A 328 -4.21 -10.64 -29.93
N GLU A 329 -4.95 -11.25 -30.87
CA GLU A 329 -5.84 -10.58 -31.83
C GLU A 329 -6.88 -9.67 -31.15
N LEU A 330 -7.39 -10.05 -29.98
CA LEU A 330 -8.37 -9.25 -29.22
C LEU A 330 -7.69 -8.21 -28.31
N LEU A 331 -6.44 -8.44 -27.93
CA LEU A 331 -5.64 -7.51 -27.11
C LEU A 331 -5.05 -6.37 -27.96
N ASP A 332 -4.79 -6.64 -29.24
CA ASP A 332 -4.24 -5.69 -30.21
C ASP A 332 -5.30 -4.71 -30.76
N ASP A 333 -6.57 -5.11 -30.79
CA ASP A 333 -7.67 -4.33 -31.35
C ASP A 333 -8.39 -3.51 -30.27
N SER A 334 -8.12 -2.20 -30.24
CA SER A 334 -8.73 -1.26 -29.29
C SER A 334 -10.26 -1.20 -29.36
N GLU A 335 -10.87 -1.53 -30.51
CA GLU A 335 -12.33 -1.59 -30.65
C GLU A 335 -12.91 -2.89 -30.07
N GLN A 336 -12.11 -3.96 -29.99
CA GLN A 336 -12.52 -5.26 -29.47
C GLN A 336 -12.17 -5.48 -28.00
N ILE A 337 -11.37 -4.61 -27.36
CA ILE A 337 -11.05 -4.69 -25.92
C ILE A 337 -12.31 -4.77 -25.05
N ASP A 338 -13.39 -4.08 -25.42
CA ASP A 338 -14.67 -4.14 -24.68
C ASP A 338 -15.34 -5.53 -24.74
N THR A 339 -14.99 -6.35 -25.74
CA THR A 339 -15.47 -7.74 -25.89
C THR A 339 -14.75 -8.74 -24.99
N LEU A 340 -13.65 -8.34 -24.34
CA LEU A 340 -12.95 -9.14 -23.33
C LEU A 340 -13.75 -9.24 -22.01
N GLY A 341 -14.80 -8.42 -21.86
CA GLY A 341 -15.71 -8.48 -20.72
C GLY A 341 -16.32 -9.88 -20.54
N GLY A 342 -16.26 -10.41 -19.31
CA GLY A 342 -16.78 -11.74 -18.98
C GLY A 342 -15.76 -12.88 -19.04
N ARG A 343 -14.49 -12.58 -19.35
CA ARG A 343 -13.38 -13.53 -19.34
C ARG A 343 -12.54 -13.39 -18.07
N ALA A 344 -12.05 -14.50 -17.52
CA ALA A 344 -11.21 -14.50 -16.33
C ALA A 344 -10.32 -15.75 -16.26
N ILE A 345 -9.14 -15.61 -15.67
CA ILE A 345 -8.26 -16.72 -15.28
C ILE A 345 -8.21 -16.77 -13.76
N LEU A 346 -8.40 -17.96 -13.18
CA LEU A 346 -8.35 -18.19 -11.73
C LEU A 346 -7.15 -19.07 -11.41
N ALA A 347 -6.40 -18.72 -10.36
CA ALA A 347 -5.29 -19.52 -9.85
C ALA A 347 -5.33 -19.63 -8.32
N ALA A 348 -4.76 -20.71 -7.78
CA ALA A 348 -4.84 -21.03 -6.36
C ALA A 348 -3.91 -20.18 -5.46
N HIS A 349 -2.84 -19.61 -6.02
CA HIS A 349 -1.83 -18.83 -5.29
C HIS A 349 -1.68 -17.45 -5.91
N ASN A 350 -1.52 -16.42 -5.06
CA ASN A 350 -1.33 -15.04 -5.50
C ASN A 350 -0.14 -14.89 -6.44
N GLU A 351 0.99 -15.57 -6.18
CA GLU A 351 2.16 -15.58 -7.07
C GLU A 351 1.80 -15.98 -8.52
N ASN A 352 0.91 -16.97 -8.68
CA ASN A 352 0.45 -17.38 -10.01
C ASN A 352 -0.49 -16.35 -10.63
N VAL A 353 -1.37 -15.75 -9.83
CA VAL A 353 -2.26 -14.67 -10.27
C VAL A 353 -1.43 -13.48 -10.76
N ASP A 354 -0.44 -13.04 -9.98
CA ASP A 354 0.41 -11.91 -10.30
C ASP A 354 1.25 -12.18 -11.55
N ARG A 355 1.80 -13.40 -11.67
CA ARG A 355 2.53 -13.84 -12.87
C ARG A 355 1.65 -13.82 -14.12
N ILE A 356 0.44 -14.38 -14.05
CA ILE A 356 -0.49 -14.42 -15.19
C ILE A 356 -0.96 -13.00 -15.55
N ASN A 357 -1.30 -12.19 -14.55
CA ASN A 357 -1.71 -10.79 -14.78
C ASN A 357 -0.57 -9.99 -15.44
N THR A 358 0.67 -10.14 -14.96
CA THR A 358 1.84 -9.48 -15.56
C THR A 358 2.03 -9.89 -17.01
N GLU A 359 1.90 -11.18 -17.32
CA GLU A 359 2.03 -11.70 -18.69
C GLU A 359 0.92 -11.15 -19.62
N VAL A 360 -0.35 -11.13 -19.16
CA VAL A 360 -1.46 -10.52 -19.91
C VAL A 360 -1.21 -9.02 -20.13
N LEU A 361 -0.71 -8.31 -19.12
CA LEU A 361 -0.39 -6.89 -19.21
C LEU A 361 0.74 -6.60 -20.19
N HIS A 362 1.74 -7.49 -20.31
CA HIS A 362 2.82 -7.37 -21.28
C HIS A 362 2.35 -7.60 -22.73
N ARG A 363 1.23 -8.33 -22.92
CA ARG A 363 0.62 -8.57 -24.23
C ARG A 363 -0.28 -7.44 -24.69
N LEU A 364 -0.79 -6.63 -23.77
CA LEU A 364 -1.57 -5.45 -24.13
C LEU A 364 -0.68 -4.44 -24.85
N GLN A 365 -1.15 -3.96 -26.00
CA GLN A 365 -0.50 -2.85 -26.66
C GLN A 365 -0.70 -1.58 -25.83
N GLY A 366 0.39 -0.85 -25.60
CA GLY A 366 0.35 0.46 -24.97
C GLY A 366 1.55 0.82 -24.11
N GLU A 367 1.63 2.08 -23.71
CA GLU A 367 2.54 2.55 -22.69
C GLU A 367 2.13 1.96 -21.33
N SER A 368 3.07 1.24 -20.72
CA SER A 368 2.94 0.74 -19.36
C SER A 368 3.10 1.89 -18.37
N LYS A 369 2.17 2.00 -17.42
CA LYS A 369 2.26 2.93 -16.30
C LYS A 369 2.48 2.14 -15.02
N ILE A 370 3.55 2.49 -14.30
CA ILE A 370 3.92 1.91 -13.02
C ILE A 370 3.46 2.86 -11.93
N TYR A 371 2.62 2.36 -11.02
CA TYR A 371 2.17 3.10 -9.85
C TYR A 371 2.78 2.44 -8.61
N GLU A 372 3.78 3.10 -8.03
CA GLU A 372 4.47 2.59 -6.85
C GLU A 372 3.68 2.97 -5.59
N ALA A 373 3.44 1.99 -4.72
CA ALA A 373 2.76 2.21 -3.44
C ALA A 373 3.71 2.87 -2.45
N ILE A 374 3.22 3.87 -1.73
CA ILE A 374 3.93 4.51 -0.63
C ILE A 374 3.46 3.83 0.66
N ASP A 375 4.24 2.88 1.17
CA ASP A 375 3.93 2.11 2.37
C ASP A 375 4.57 2.73 3.62
N GLU A 376 3.77 2.95 4.67
CA GLU A 376 4.19 3.50 5.96
C GLU A 376 3.82 2.52 7.11
N PRO A 377 4.76 2.08 7.96
CA PRO A 377 4.45 1.10 9.01
C PRO A 377 3.92 1.74 10.30
N THR A 378 2.65 1.50 10.62
CA THR A 378 2.07 1.86 11.92
C THR A 378 2.52 0.90 13.03
N VAL A 379 3.30 1.39 14.00
CA VAL A 379 3.69 0.63 15.19
C VAL A 379 2.58 0.68 16.25
N ASP A 380 1.57 -0.19 16.14
CA ASP A 380 0.57 -0.37 17.21
C ASP A 380 1.07 -1.41 18.24
N PHE A 381 1.41 -0.95 19.44
CA PHE A 381 1.79 -1.83 20.56
C PHE A 381 0.55 -2.54 21.12
N SER A 382 0.50 -3.86 21.02
CA SER A 382 -0.46 -4.66 21.80
C SER A 382 -0.13 -4.61 23.30
N PRO A 383 -1.11 -4.77 24.22
CA PRO A 383 -0.88 -4.77 25.68
C PRO A 383 0.06 -5.87 26.19
N LEU A 384 0.56 -6.75 25.30
CA LEU A 384 1.43 -7.89 25.61
C LEU A 384 2.79 -7.83 24.90
N GLY A 385 3.17 -6.69 24.29
CA GLY A 385 4.53 -6.47 23.81
C GLY A 385 4.99 -7.40 22.68
N ARG A 386 4.08 -7.85 21.81
CA ARG A 386 4.44 -8.51 20.54
C ARG A 386 3.99 -7.66 19.34
N PRO A 387 4.86 -7.46 18.34
CA PRO A 387 4.48 -6.83 17.08
C PRO A 387 3.58 -7.77 16.27
N VAL A 388 2.56 -7.21 15.63
CA VAL A 388 1.76 -7.90 14.62
C VAL A 388 1.94 -7.17 13.30
N PHE A 389 2.45 -7.87 12.28
CA PHE A 389 2.60 -7.33 10.94
C PHE A 389 1.30 -7.56 10.16
N GLU A 390 0.65 -6.50 9.68
CA GLU A 390 -0.45 -6.60 8.71
C GLU A 390 0.00 -6.18 7.31
N ASN A 391 -0.21 -7.10 6.36
CA ASN A 391 -0.19 -6.98 4.89
C ASN A 391 1.15 -7.05 4.13
N GLU A 392 1.15 -7.86 3.07
CA GLU A 392 2.12 -7.85 1.97
C GLU A 392 1.74 -6.77 0.93
N PRO A 393 2.71 -6.13 0.25
CA PRO A 393 2.44 -5.10 -0.77
C PRO A 393 1.82 -5.70 -2.04
N ALA A 394 0.82 -5.03 -2.60
CA ALA A 394 0.24 -5.33 -3.90
C ALA A 394 0.78 -4.35 -4.96
N VAL A 395 1.36 -4.88 -6.05
CA VAL A 395 1.83 -4.10 -7.21
C VAL A 395 0.72 -4.11 -8.28
N TRP A 396 0.33 -2.94 -8.77
CA TRP A 396 -0.61 -2.80 -9.90
C TRP A 396 0.11 -2.25 -11.12
N ILE A 397 -0.01 -2.94 -12.25
CA ILE A 397 0.50 -2.50 -13.56
C ILE A 397 -0.71 -2.36 -14.50
N SER A 398 -0.79 -1.29 -15.30
CA SER A 398 -1.81 -1.13 -16.35
C SER A 398 -1.18 -0.55 -17.62
N ALA A 399 -1.58 -1.04 -18.80
CA ALA A 399 -1.13 -0.56 -20.12
C ALA A 399 -2.17 0.35 -20.79
N HIS A 400 -1.73 1.35 -21.58
CA HIS A 400 -2.56 2.26 -22.39
C HIS A 400 -2.00 2.48 -23.79
N ASN A 401 -2.78 2.19 -24.84
CA ASN A 401 -2.42 2.51 -26.22
C ASN A 401 -2.69 4.00 -26.54
N GLU A 402 -1.68 4.74 -27.01
CA GLU A 402 -1.83 6.07 -27.62
C GLU A 402 -1.63 5.98 -29.13
N VAL A 403 -2.65 6.43 -29.90
CA VAL A 403 -2.52 6.86 -31.29
C VAL A 403 -2.40 8.38 -31.28
N GLU A 404 -1.37 8.92 -31.94
CA GLU A 404 -1.06 10.35 -31.99
C GLU A 404 -2.20 11.18 -32.63
N ASP A 405 -2.82 12.06 -31.84
CA ASP A 405 -3.57 13.24 -32.33
C ASP A 405 -3.30 14.40 -31.33
N PRO A 406 -2.94 15.62 -31.77
CA PRO A 406 -2.09 16.52 -30.99
C PRO A 406 -2.84 17.40 -29.96
N TYR A 407 -3.94 16.93 -29.37
CA TYR A 407 -4.68 17.65 -28.33
C TYR A 407 -5.48 16.74 -27.38
N SER A 408 -4.85 16.02 -26.45
CA SER A 408 -5.57 15.18 -25.46
C SER A 408 -4.88 15.05 -24.09
N GLU A 409 -5.28 15.90 -23.14
CA GLU A 409 -5.17 15.59 -21.69
C GLU A 409 -6.40 14.76 -21.27
N VAL A 410 -6.40 13.45 -21.52
CA VAL A 410 -7.33 12.49 -20.89
C VAL A 410 -6.60 11.19 -20.64
N ALA A 411 -6.48 10.79 -19.38
CA ALA A 411 -6.07 9.44 -19.01
C ALA A 411 -7.26 8.47 -19.14
N PRO A 412 -7.16 7.40 -19.95
CA PRO A 412 -8.06 6.26 -19.88
C PRO A 412 -7.97 5.47 -18.55
N ILE A 413 -8.89 4.52 -18.37
CA ILE A 413 -9.18 3.79 -17.13
C ILE A 413 -8.31 2.50 -17.04
N PRO A 414 -7.77 2.10 -15.87
CA PRO A 414 -7.00 0.86 -15.73
C PRO A 414 -7.87 -0.41 -15.80
N SER A 415 -7.23 -1.54 -16.15
CA SER A 415 -7.71 -2.92 -16.04
C SER A 415 -8.24 -3.26 -14.63
N PRO A 416 -8.97 -4.39 -14.40
CA PRO A 416 -9.75 -4.61 -13.18
C PRO A 416 -8.85 -4.82 -11.95
N ALA A 417 -8.45 -3.71 -11.32
CA ALA A 417 -7.68 -3.68 -10.09
C ALA A 417 -8.58 -3.85 -8.86
N THR A 418 -8.27 -4.83 -8.01
CA THR A 418 -8.98 -5.14 -6.77
C THR A 418 -8.42 -4.33 -5.60
N LEU A 419 -9.09 -3.23 -5.22
CA LEU A 419 -8.67 -2.39 -4.09
C LEU A 419 -8.69 -3.13 -2.73
N ARG A 420 -7.58 -3.12 -2.00
CA ARG A 420 -7.46 -3.48 -0.58
C ARG A 420 -6.98 -2.26 0.21
N THR A 421 -7.80 -1.74 1.14
CA THR A 421 -7.33 -0.82 2.19
C THR A 421 -8.11 -1.04 3.49
N ALA A 422 -7.40 -1.08 4.62
CA ALA A 422 -7.93 -1.03 5.98
C ALA A 422 -7.16 0.05 6.74
N GLU A 423 -7.86 1.03 7.30
CA GLU A 423 -7.28 2.14 8.09
C GLU A 423 -7.36 1.81 9.59
N SER A 424 -6.30 2.09 10.34
CA SER A 424 -6.31 2.29 11.80
C SER A 424 -5.83 3.72 12.14
N PRO A 425 -6.39 4.39 13.17
CA PRO A 425 -5.98 5.74 13.53
C PRO A 425 -5.10 5.75 14.79
N SER A 426 -3.93 6.40 14.76
CA SER A 426 -3.37 7.00 15.98
C SER A 426 -2.49 8.22 15.70
N HIS A 427 -2.62 9.21 16.57
CA HIS A 427 -2.11 10.57 16.46
C HIS A 427 -0.59 10.65 16.68
N THR A 428 0.17 10.97 15.64
CA THR A 428 1.39 11.79 15.71
C THR A 428 1.29 12.86 14.62
N ALA A 429 1.74 14.08 14.88
CA ALA A 429 1.67 15.14 13.88
C ALA A 429 2.51 14.71 12.66
N GLU A 430 1.85 14.61 11.51
CA GLU A 430 2.44 14.21 10.23
C GLU A 430 3.64 15.12 9.92
N LEU A 431 4.83 14.52 9.68
CA LEU A 431 6.02 15.30 9.34
C LEU A 431 5.86 15.87 7.93
N ASP A 432 5.88 17.20 7.77
CA ASP A 432 6.16 17.83 6.47
C ASP A 432 7.65 17.66 6.16
N GLY A 433 8.02 16.50 5.59
CA GLY A 433 9.41 16.12 5.28
C GLY A 433 10.08 17.08 4.30
N ALA A 434 9.30 17.78 3.47
CA ALA A 434 9.83 18.77 2.54
C ALA A 434 10.25 20.07 3.23
N ARG A 435 9.72 20.39 4.42
CA ARG A 435 9.94 21.68 5.12
C ARG A 435 10.38 21.56 6.57
N TRP A 436 10.94 20.42 6.96
CA TRP A 436 11.19 20.18 8.38
C TRP A 436 12.27 21.09 8.96
N MET A 437 13.32 21.44 8.20
CA MET A 437 14.35 22.37 8.70
C MET A 437 13.79 23.78 8.87
N GLN A 438 12.92 24.23 7.96
CA GLN A 438 12.16 25.48 8.09
C GLN A 438 11.25 25.50 9.31
N SER A 439 10.69 24.34 9.65
CA SER A 439 9.71 24.19 10.74
C SER A 439 10.35 24.02 12.12
N LEU A 440 11.69 23.92 12.20
CA LEU A 440 12.38 23.82 13.48
C LEU A 440 12.20 25.09 14.34
N PRO A 441 12.14 24.97 15.68
CA PRO A 441 12.23 26.11 16.59
C PRO A 441 13.44 27.01 16.28
N THR A 442 13.29 28.32 16.47
CA THR A 442 14.33 29.32 16.16
C THR A 442 15.67 29.02 16.83
N ASP A 443 15.67 28.49 18.06
CA ASP A 443 16.90 28.14 18.77
C ASP A 443 17.67 27.02 18.06
N LEU A 444 16.96 26.04 17.48
CA LEU A 444 17.57 24.97 16.68
C LEU A 444 18.01 25.46 15.29
N GLN A 445 17.31 26.44 14.71
CA GLN A 445 17.77 27.08 13.46
C GLN A 445 19.07 27.89 13.65
N LYS A 446 19.28 28.42 14.86
CA LYS A 446 20.52 29.11 15.27
C LYS A 446 21.64 28.17 15.67
N ALA A 447 21.28 26.99 16.17
CA ALA A 447 22.24 25.98 16.55
C ALA A 447 23.07 25.50 15.33
N PRO A 448 24.32 25.09 15.53
CA PRO A 448 25.11 24.53 14.46
C PRO A 448 24.47 23.26 13.86
N LEU A 449 24.57 23.08 12.54
CA LEU A 449 24.04 21.96 11.77
C LEU A 449 24.60 20.62 12.27
N ASN A 450 25.84 20.59 12.74
CA ASN A 450 26.44 19.39 13.31
C ASN A 450 25.84 19.02 14.68
N THR A 451 24.97 19.85 15.26
CA THR A 451 24.19 19.52 16.46
C THR A 451 22.77 19.09 16.15
N LEU A 452 22.26 19.30 14.93
CA LEU A 452 20.94 18.82 14.51
C LEU A 452 20.97 17.32 14.24
N THR A 453 19.87 16.63 14.53
CA THR A 453 19.67 15.25 14.07
C THR A 453 19.12 15.29 12.65
N ILE A 454 19.84 14.71 11.69
CA ILE A 454 19.58 14.85 10.26
C ILE A 454 19.43 13.45 9.64
N PRO A 455 18.30 13.15 8.96
CA PRO A 455 18.16 11.90 8.23
C PRO A 455 19.09 11.86 7.01
N GLY A 456 19.78 10.74 6.85
CA GLY A 456 20.69 10.45 5.74
C GLY A 456 20.39 9.13 5.07
N SER A 457 20.69 9.03 3.77
CA SER A 457 20.56 7.79 3.01
C SER A 457 21.92 7.23 2.62
N HIS A 458 22.11 5.92 2.78
CA HIS A 458 23.34 5.21 2.39
C HIS A 458 23.32 4.86 0.90
N ASN A 459 24.46 5.03 0.22
CA ASN A 459 24.60 4.85 -1.23
C ASN A 459 23.40 5.43 -1.99
N SER A 460 23.11 6.72 -1.77
CA SER A 460 21.80 7.30 -2.03
C SER A 460 21.32 7.22 -3.47
N GLY A 461 22.25 7.23 -4.43
CA GLY A 461 21.95 7.17 -5.86
C GLY A 461 21.76 5.76 -6.42
N THR A 462 21.59 4.74 -5.57
CA THR A 462 21.45 3.33 -6.00
C THR A 462 20.02 2.90 -6.33
N PHE A 463 19.03 3.80 -6.25
CA PHE A 463 17.65 3.59 -6.70
C PHE A 463 17.56 3.12 -8.16
N PHE A 464 18.54 3.52 -8.98
CA PHE A 464 18.75 2.98 -10.29
C PHE A 464 20.18 2.47 -10.46
N LEU A 465 20.32 1.19 -10.84
CA LEU A 465 21.57 0.56 -11.22
C LEU A 465 21.36 -0.25 -12.49
N ASP A 466 22.08 0.07 -13.56
CA ASP A 466 21.91 -0.55 -14.87
C ASP A 466 22.53 -1.96 -14.90
N PRO A 467 21.72 -3.04 -15.01
CA PRO A 467 22.23 -4.40 -15.09
C PRO A 467 22.85 -4.75 -16.45
N GLN A 468 22.68 -3.91 -17.47
CA GLN A 468 23.24 -4.12 -18.81
C GLN A 468 24.70 -3.63 -18.89
N GLN A 469 25.11 -2.75 -17.97
CA GLN A 469 26.48 -2.23 -17.90
C GLN A 469 27.43 -3.24 -17.24
N PRO A 470 28.74 -3.17 -17.54
CA PRO A 470 29.74 -3.96 -16.84
C PRO A 470 29.78 -3.62 -15.35
N ILE A 471 30.39 -4.50 -14.54
CA ILE A 471 30.62 -4.23 -13.12
C ILE A 471 31.38 -2.91 -13.00
N SER A 472 30.91 -2.04 -12.11
CA SER A 472 31.45 -0.69 -11.97
C SER A 472 32.86 -0.68 -11.38
N ALA A 473 33.51 0.47 -11.53
CA ALA A 473 34.91 0.68 -11.15
C ALA A 473 35.19 0.57 -9.63
N ASP A 474 34.16 0.51 -8.79
CA ASP A 474 34.26 0.42 -7.33
C ASP A 474 34.62 -0.99 -6.82
N LYS A 475 34.67 -2.00 -7.70
CA LYS A 475 35.01 -3.39 -7.35
C LYS A 475 36.39 -3.79 -7.88
N SER A 476 37.11 -4.58 -7.08
CA SER A 476 38.43 -5.13 -7.46
C SER A 476 38.34 -6.03 -8.69
N GLN A 477 39.42 -6.12 -9.48
CA GLN A 477 39.48 -6.98 -10.67
C GLN A 477 39.08 -8.44 -10.37
N LEU A 478 39.49 -8.96 -9.21
CA LEU A 478 39.13 -10.31 -8.77
C LEU A 478 37.62 -10.47 -8.53
N PHE A 479 36.96 -9.46 -7.93
CA PHE A 479 35.51 -9.48 -7.78
C PHE A 479 34.81 -9.32 -9.13
N GLN A 480 35.35 -8.49 -10.03
CA GLN A 480 34.81 -8.33 -11.38
C GLN A 480 34.85 -9.65 -12.17
N ILE A 481 35.95 -10.41 -12.06
CA ILE A 481 36.08 -11.73 -12.66
C ILE A 481 35.07 -12.70 -12.03
N PHE A 482 35.01 -12.78 -10.71
CA PHE A 482 34.08 -13.67 -10.01
C PHE A 482 32.60 -13.37 -10.33
N ALA A 483 32.21 -12.10 -10.25
CA ALA A 483 30.83 -11.67 -10.48
C ALA A 483 30.47 -11.55 -11.96
N SER A 484 31.42 -11.73 -12.89
CA SER A 484 31.10 -11.89 -14.32
C SER A 484 30.31 -13.18 -14.60
N ALA A 485 30.46 -14.21 -13.76
CA ALA A 485 29.72 -15.47 -13.84
C ALA A 485 28.33 -15.42 -13.18
N LEU A 486 27.95 -14.31 -12.52
CA LEU A 486 26.66 -14.17 -11.85
C LEU A 486 25.66 -13.37 -12.71
N PRO A 487 24.36 -13.74 -12.73
CA PRO A 487 23.34 -12.96 -13.42
C PRO A 487 23.30 -11.51 -12.90
N ARG A 488 23.43 -10.52 -13.80
CA ARG A 488 23.50 -9.09 -13.45
C ARG A 488 22.28 -8.58 -12.66
N ARG A 489 21.08 -9.11 -12.96
CA ARG A 489 19.85 -8.83 -12.20
C ARG A 489 19.99 -9.20 -10.71
N ARG A 490 20.77 -10.23 -10.38
CA ARG A 490 21.05 -10.64 -8.98
C ARG A 490 22.08 -9.75 -8.31
N ILE A 491 23.08 -9.26 -9.05
CA ILE A 491 24.03 -8.28 -8.51
C ILE A 491 23.28 -6.99 -8.15
N ARG A 492 22.38 -6.54 -9.04
CA ARG A 492 21.50 -5.39 -8.79
C ARG A 492 20.69 -5.56 -7.50
N SER A 493 20.00 -6.69 -7.30
CA SER A 493 19.16 -6.90 -6.11
C SER A 493 19.90 -6.91 -4.77
N TRP A 494 21.23 -7.01 -4.79
CA TRP A 494 22.10 -6.95 -3.62
C TRP A 494 22.90 -5.64 -3.52
N ALA A 495 22.84 -4.81 -4.56
CA ALA A 495 23.55 -3.54 -4.66
C ALA A 495 22.62 -2.32 -4.61
N VAL A 496 21.31 -2.50 -4.71
CA VAL A 496 20.35 -1.41 -4.47
C VAL A 496 20.24 -1.19 -2.96
N CYS A 497 20.44 0.05 -2.50
CA CYS A 497 20.32 0.48 -1.10
C CYS A 497 19.15 1.43 -0.85
N GLN A 498 18.55 2.01 -1.90
CA GLN A 498 17.37 2.88 -1.84
C GLN A 498 16.41 2.48 -2.96
N ASN A 499 15.09 2.55 -2.76
CA ASN A 499 14.11 2.31 -3.85
C ASN A 499 13.54 3.60 -4.46
N VAL A 500 13.67 4.72 -3.75
CA VAL A 500 13.14 6.02 -4.14
C VAL A 500 14.22 6.94 -4.73
N SER A 501 13.83 7.81 -5.66
CA SER A 501 14.70 8.81 -6.30
C SER A 501 15.26 9.84 -5.30
N ILE A 502 16.22 10.65 -5.74
CA ILE A 502 16.84 11.67 -4.88
C ILE A 502 15.84 12.76 -4.51
N TYR A 503 14.96 13.12 -5.45
CA TYR A 503 13.88 14.06 -5.18
C TYR A 503 12.90 13.53 -4.13
N GLU A 504 12.48 12.26 -4.25
CA GLU A 504 11.58 11.63 -3.27
C GLU A 504 12.23 11.46 -1.89
N GLN A 505 13.53 11.11 -1.83
CA GLN A 505 14.29 11.08 -0.58
C GLN A 505 14.27 12.47 0.11
N LEU A 506 14.40 13.56 -0.64
CA LEU A 506 14.29 14.92 -0.11
C LEU A 506 12.87 15.22 0.43
N LEU A 507 11.82 14.80 -0.27
CA LEU A 507 10.43 14.96 0.20
C LEU A 507 10.14 14.18 1.49
N LEU A 508 10.74 13.01 1.66
CA LEU A 508 10.62 12.21 2.89
C LEU A 508 11.33 12.85 4.09
N GLY A 509 12.29 13.76 3.85
CA GLY A 509 13.03 14.48 4.90
C GLY A 509 14.54 14.21 4.93
N VAL A 510 15.07 13.41 4.01
CA VAL A 510 16.53 13.22 3.89
C VAL A 510 17.20 14.54 3.56
N ARG A 511 18.29 14.85 4.25
CA ARG A 511 19.14 16.02 3.96
C ARG A 511 20.61 15.67 3.88
N TYR A 512 20.99 14.41 4.06
CA TYR A 512 22.36 13.92 3.87
C TYR A 512 22.41 12.76 2.86
N PHE A 513 23.27 12.89 1.86
CA PHE A 513 23.42 11.91 0.78
C PHE A 513 24.84 11.34 0.75
N ASP A 514 24.99 10.04 0.99
CA ASP A 514 26.24 9.30 0.84
C ASP A 514 26.40 8.83 -0.61
N LEU A 515 27.34 9.43 -1.33
CA LEU A 515 27.51 9.27 -2.77
C LEU A 515 28.85 8.64 -3.11
N ARG A 516 28.77 7.58 -3.91
CA ARG A 516 29.91 6.92 -4.56
C ARG A 516 29.93 7.29 -6.02
N ILE A 517 30.99 7.98 -6.44
CA ILE A 517 31.07 8.61 -7.77
C ILE A 517 32.26 8.04 -8.52
N ALA A 518 32.06 7.65 -9.77
CA ALA A 518 33.13 7.27 -10.67
C ALA A 518 33.21 8.21 -11.87
N ARG A 519 34.43 8.58 -12.26
CA ARG A 519 34.66 9.28 -13.52
C ARG A 519 34.51 8.33 -14.71
N THR A 520 33.86 8.82 -15.76
CA THR A 520 33.67 8.16 -17.05
C THR A 520 34.42 8.94 -18.14
N GLY A 521 34.79 8.27 -19.22
CA GLY A 521 35.35 8.93 -20.41
C GLY A 521 34.28 9.48 -21.36
N MET A 522 33.04 9.68 -20.89
CA MET A 522 31.89 10.08 -21.71
C MET A 522 31.55 11.56 -21.52
N LYS A 523 30.61 12.07 -22.31
CA LYS A 523 30.13 13.46 -22.28
C LYS A 523 29.63 13.90 -20.90
N ASP A 524 28.96 13.00 -20.16
CA ASP A 524 28.67 13.18 -18.74
C ASP A 524 29.75 12.49 -17.91
N PRO A 525 30.71 13.25 -17.35
CA PRO A 525 31.96 12.70 -16.86
C PRO A 525 31.81 11.95 -15.53
N PHE A 526 30.70 12.06 -14.80
CA PHE A 526 30.53 11.44 -13.48
C PHE A 526 29.24 10.65 -13.37
N ARG A 527 29.33 9.45 -12.79
CA ARG A 527 28.20 8.55 -12.53
C ARG A 527 28.25 7.97 -11.13
N ILE A 528 27.09 7.66 -10.59
CA ILE A 528 26.96 6.91 -9.34
C ILE A 528 27.39 5.45 -9.57
N VAL A 529 28.05 4.84 -8.58
CA VAL A 529 28.50 3.44 -8.66
C VAL A 529 28.27 2.68 -7.36
N HIS A 530 27.77 1.46 -7.46
CA HIS A 530 27.79 0.50 -6.37
C HIS A 530 27.69 -0.92 -6.93
N GLY A 531 28.82 -1.56 -7.27
CA GLY A 531 28.86 -2.84 -7.99
C GLY A 531 28.32 -2.80 -9.43
N LEU A 532 27.41 -1.90 -9.76
CA LEU A 532 26.93 -1.56 -11.09
C LEU A 532 26.93 -0.04 -11.28
N TRP A 533 26.73 0.41 -12.53
CA TRP A 533 26.64 1.83 -12.89
C TRP A 533 25.23 2.36 -12.66
N GLY A 534 25.12 3.48 -11.97
CA GLY A 534 23.87 4.19 -11.71
C GLY A 534 23.67 5.42 -12.61
N PRO A 535 22.79 6.34 -12.21
CA PRO A 535 22.52 7.58 -12.94
C PRO A 535 23.76 8.47 -13.02
N THR A 536 23.71 9.46 -13.91
CA THR A 536 24.74 10.50 -13.96
C THR A 536 24.63 11.38 -12.72
N LEU A 537 25.76 11.91 -12.28
CA LEU A 537 25.77 12.90 -11.19
C LEU A 537 24.95 14.13 -11.60
N HIS A 538 24.91 14.47 -12.88
CA HIS A 538 24.09 15.56 -13.40
C HIS A 538 22.61 15.37 -13.05
N THR A 539 22.03 14.20 -13.34
CA THR A 539 20.62 13.90 -13.01
C THR A 539 20.36 14.00 -11.52
N LEU A 540 21.24 13.43 -10.69
CA LEU A 540 21.11 13.50 -9.23
C LEU A 540 21.13 14.94 -8.72
N LEU A 541 22.04 15.77 -9.23
CA LEU A 541 22.14 17.17 -8.83
C LEU A 541 20.98 18.01 -9.36
N ALA A 542 20.39 17.64 -10.50
CA ALA A 542 19.19 18.28 -11.03
C ALA A 542 17.99 18.07 -10.09
N ASP A 543 17.83 16.88 -9.52
CA ASP A 543 16.80 16.60 -8.50
C ASP A 543 17.02 17.46 -7.24
N VAL A 544 18.27 17.56 -6.76
CA VAL A 544 18.62 18.43 -5.63
C VAL A 544 18.32 19.89 -5.96
N LYS A 545 18.66 20.34 -7.17
CA LYS A 545 18.38 21.71 -7.62
C LYS A 545 16.87 22.00 -7.60
N LEU A 546 16.07 21.11 -8.19
CA LEU A 546 14.62 21.23 -8.25
C LEU A 546 14.03 21.37 -6.86
N PHE A 547 14.46 20.53 -5.92
CA PHE A 547 14.02 20.61 -4.53
C PHE A 547 14.40 21.93 -3.86
N LEU A 548 15.63 22.40 -4.03
CA LEU A 548 16.07 23.67 -3.45
C LEU A 548 15.40 24.89 -4.08
N ASP A 549 14.94 24.79 -5.33
CA ASP A 549 14.12 25.81 -5.99
C ASP A 549 12.71 25.87 -5.36
N GLU A 550 12.11 24.73 -5.01
CA GLU A 550 10.78 24.65 -4.39
C GLU A 550 10.79 24.94 -2.87
N TYR A 551 11.86 24.55 -2.18
CA TYR A 551 11.98 24.60 -0.72
C TYR A 551 13.20 25.44 -0.31
N PRO A 552 13.13 26.78 -0.47
CA PRO A 552 14.29 27.64 -0.43
C PRO A 552 14.89 27.81 0.97
N TYR A 553 14.33 27.24 2.04
CA TYR A 553 14.91 27.31 3.38
C TYR A 553 15.74 26.07 3.75
N GLU A 554 15.55 24.97 3.03
CA GLU A 554 16.17 23.69 3.35
C GLU A 554 17.66 23.67 2.96
N VAL A 555 18.43 22.82 3.65
CA VAL A 555 19.87 22.67 3.41
C VAL A 555 20.22 21.23 3.14
N VAL A 556 20.93 20.97 2.04
CA VAL A 556 21.35 19.63 1.62
C VAL A 556 22.85 19.42 1.83
N LEU A 557 23.19 18.28 2.41
CA LEU A 557 24.54 17.80 2.67
C LEU A 557 24.87 16.70 1.63
N LEU A 558 25.81 16.96 0.74
CA LEU A 558 26.29 16.00 -0.26
C LEU A 558 27.65 15.46 0.17
N ASP A 559 27.74 14.18 0.46
CA ASP A 559 28.99 13.52 0.82
C ASP A 559 29.52 12.67 -0.34
N TYR A 560 30.56 13.17 -1.01
CA TYR A 560 31.29 12.46 -2.05
C TYR A 560 32.32 11.52 -1.40
N ASN A 561 31.79 10.59 -0.62
CA ASN A 561 32.52 9.72 0.31
C ASN A 561 33.53 8.81 -0.40
N HIS A 562 33.19 8.33 -1.60
CA HIS A 562 34.11 7.53 -2.42
C HIS A 562 34.18 8.02 -3.86
N LEU A 563 35.37 8.47 -4.26
CA LEU A 563 35.69 8.87 -5.61
C LEU A 563 36.53 7.78 -6.30
N TYR A 564 36.08 7.34 -7.47
CA TYR A 564 36.77 6.32 -8.28
C TYR A 564 37.18 6.93 -9.61
N ARG A 565 38.45 6.78 -10.00
CA ARG A 565 39.02 7.37 -11.23
C ARG A 565 38.96 8.91 -11.25
N VAL A 566 39.00 9.53 -10.07
CA VAL A 566 39.09 11.00 -9.89
C VAL A 566 40.45 11.29 -9.26
N ASP A 567 41.51 10.84 -9.93
CA ASP A 567 42.85 10.75 -9.33
C ASP A 567 43.74 11.96 -9.70
N SER A 568 43.20 12.94 -10.44
CA SER A 568 43.91 14.15 -10.86
C SER A 568 43.20 15.41 -10.37
N GLU A 569 43.96 16.47 -10.13
CA GLU A 569 43.46 17.81 -9.77
C GLU A 569 42.38 18.28 -10.74
N THR A 570 42.63 18.11 -12.04
CA THR A 570 41.69 18.45 -13.11
C THR A 570 40.38 17.68 -13.05
N ALA A 571 40.41 16.40 -12.67
CA ALA A 571 39.21 15.58 -12.52
C ALA A 571 38.38 16.05 -11.32
N PHE A 572 39.05 16.37 -10.22
CA PHE A 572 38.40 16.84 -9.00
C PHE A 572 37.79 18.23 -9.23
N ASP A 573 38.52 19.16 -9.85
CA ASP A 573 38.01 20.49 -10.18
C ASP A 573 36.80 20.41 -11.14
N GLU A 574 36.81 19.47 -12.10
CA GLU A 574 35.67 19.22 -12.99
C GLU A 574 34.43 18.74 -12.23
N LEU A 575 34.59 17.86 -11.24
CA LEU A 575 33.51 17.39 -10.36
C LEU A 575 32.87 18.56 -9.58
N VAL A 576 33.69 19.42 -9.00
CA VAL A 576 33.21 20.57 -8.20
C VAL A 576 32.54 21.61 -9.10
N LYS A 577 33.11 21.88 -10.27
CA LYS A 577 32.52 22.79 -11.27
C LYS A 577 31.18 22.27 -11.77
N LEU A 578 31.07 20.98 -12.10
CA LEU A 578 29.78 20.38 -12.48
C LEU A 578 28.73 20.59 -11.38
N THR A 579 29.12 20.34 -10.12
CA THR A 579 28.25 20.51 -8.95
C THR A 579 27.69 21.93 -8.86
N CYS A 580 28.56 22.92 -9.00
CA CYS A 580 28.17 24.32 -8.83
C CYS A 580 27.46 24.89 -10.06
N ASN A 581 27.81 24.43 -11.26
CA ASN A 581 27.11 24.80 -12.48
C ASN A 581 25.64 24.37 -12.45
N ILE A 582 25.35 23.19 -11.88
CA ILE A 582 23.98 22.68 -11.78
C ILE A 582 23.23 23.34 -10.61
N LEU A 583 23.84 23.36 -9.43
CA LEU A 583 23.17 23.82 -8.20
C LEU A 583 23.13 25.34 -8.04
N GLY A 584 23.96 26.09 -8.76
CA GLY A 584 24.21 27.51 -8.56
C GLY A 584 25.40 27.74 -7.62
N GLU A 585 26.40 28.48 -8.10
CA GLU A 585 27.63 28.75 -7.34
C GLU A 585 27.36 29.49 -6.03
N GLU A 586 26.33 30.34 -6.00
CA GLU A 586 25.88 31.08 -4.83
C GLU A 586 25.22 30.21 -3.75
N ARG A 587 24.67 29.05 -4.13
CA ARG A 587 23.99 28.14 -3.21
C ARG A 587 24.94 27.15 -2.57
N VAL A 588 26.02 26.81 -3.26
CA VAL A 588 27.03 25.89 -2.76
C VAL A 588 27.95 26.67 -1.83
N TYR A 589 27.95 26.29 -0.55
CA TYR A 589 28.94 26.80 0.38
C TYR A 589 30.32 26.36 -0.15
N ARG A 590 31.25 27.32 -0.29
CA ARG A 590 32.66 27.14 -0.70
C ARG A 590 33.55 27.87 0.31
N LYS A 591 34.62 27.25 0.80
CA LYS A 591 35.43 27.83 1.88
C LYS A 591 36.26 29.01 1.37
N LEU A 592 35.84 30.23 1.68
CA LEU A 592 36.70 31.39 1.74
C LEU A 592 36.88 31.80 3.21
N LYS A 593 37.84 31.15 3.90
CA LYS A 593 38.50 31.58 5.14
C LYS A 593 37.70 32.02 6.40
N GLU A 594 36.37 32.02 6.44
CA GLU A 594 35.66 32.77 7.51
C GLU A 594 34.94 31.99 8.63
N ARG A 595 34.54 30.72 8.46
CA ARG A 595 33.74 30.00 9.50
C ARG A 595 33.99 28.49 9.54
N LEU A 596 34.07 27.90 10.73
CA LEU A 596 34.29 26.46 10.92
C LEU A 596 32.99 25.66 10.60
N PRO A 597 33.09 24.39 10.15
CA PRO A 597 31.91 23.54 9.89
C PRO A 597 30.96 23.43 11.08
N GLY A 598 31.51 23.32 12.29
CA GLY A 598 30.74 23.25 13.53
C GLY A 598 30.12 24.57 13.99
N GLU A 599 30.23 25.61 13.17
CA GLU A 599 29.61 26.91 13.42
C GLU A 599 28.54 27.22 12.36
N LEU A 600 28.36 26.38 11.34
CA LEU A 600 27.34 26.58 10.30
C LEU A 600 25.96 26.31 10.89
N SER A 601 25.06 27.29 10.89
CA SER A 601 23.66 27.12 11.29
C SER A 601 22.72 27.35 10.10
N LEU A 602 21.47 26.87 10.22
CA LEU A 602 20.44 27.08 9.17
C LEU A 602 20.22 28.58 8.91
N GLU A 603 20.11 29.38 9.98
CA GLU A 603 19.92 30.83 9.86
C GLU A 603 21.12 31.51 9.19
N TRP A 604 22.35 31.13 9.56
CA TRP A 604 23.56 31.72 8.99
C TRP A 604 23.70 31.43 7.50
N MET A 605 23.39 30.19 7.10
CA MET A 605 23.42 29.77 5.70
C MET A 605 22.33 30.49 4.89
N ALA A 606 21.10 30.52 5.41
CA ALA A 606 19.98 31.20 4.78
C ALA A 606 20.26 32.70 4.53
N ALA A 607 20.85 33.39 5.52
CA ALA A 607 21.21 34.81 5.41
C ALA A 607 22.27 35.12 4.33
N ARG A 608 22.99 34.10 3.85
CA ARG A 608 24.05 34.24 2.83
C ARG A 608 23.70 33.55 1.50
N GLY A 609 22.50 33.01 1.38
CA GLY A 609 22.06 32.29 0.19
C GLY A 609 22.61 30.86 0.06
N PHE A 610 23.39 30.39 1.02
CA PHE A 610 23.92 29.02 1.00
C PHE A 610 22.83 28.01 1.34
N ARG A 611 22.78 26.93 0.55
CA ARG A 611 21.81 25.83 0.67
C ARG A 611 22.44 24.45 0.57
N VAL A 612 23.69 24.36 0.14
CA VAL A 612 24.36 23.08 -0.09
C VAL A 612 25.72 23.08 0.58
N VAL A 613 26.02 21.99 1.30
CA VAL A 613 27.35 21.70 1.83
C VAL A 613 27.85 20.44 1.16
N VAL A 614 29.06 20.49 0.61
CA VAL A 614 29.70 19.33 -0.04
C VAL A 614 30.88 18.86 0.81
N PHE A 615 30.92 17.56 1.09
CA PHE A 615 32.06 16.86 1.70
C PHE A 615 32.76 16.04 0.63
N ALA A 616 34.08 16.15 0.53
CA ALA A 616 34.89 15.38 -0.42
C ALA A 616 36.34 15.40 0.04
N GLU A 617 37.06 14.30 -0.10
CA GLU A 617 38.51 14.29 0.09
C GLU A 617 39.19 14.91 -1.15
N PRO A 618 39.89 16.05 -1.03
CA PRO A 618 40.50 16.71 -2.17
C PRO A 618 41.74 15.95 -2.65
N VAL A 619 41.94 15.95 -3.97
CA VAL A 619 43.21 15.54 -4.56
C VAL A 619 44.25 16.62 -4.25
N LEU A 620 45.46 16.20 -3.83
CA LEU A 620 46.55 17.12 -3.53
C LEU A 620 46.79 18.05 -4.72
N GLY A 621 46.67 19.37 -4.51
CA GLY A 621 46.89 20.40 -5.52
C GLY A 621 45.65 20.90 -6.28
N ALA A 622 44.46 20.34 -6.02
CA ALA A 622 43.21 20.82 -6.63
C ALA A 622 42.94 22.31 -6.34
N SER A 623 42.44 23.04 -7.34
CA SER A 623 42.22 24.49 -7.25
C SER A 623 40.86 24.85 -6.65
N GLU A 624 39.86 23.98 -6.80
CA GLU A 624 38.54 24.15 -6.20
C GLU A 624 38.55 23.70 -4.72
N LEU A 625 38.19 24.62 -3.83
CA LEU A 625 38.09 24.36 -2.39
C LEU A 625 36.69 23.84 -2.02
N VAL A 626 36.54 22.52 -1.97
CA VAL A 626 35.41 21.90 -1.26
C VAL A 626 35.64 21.96 0.24
N LEU A 627 34.58 22.17 1.00
CA LEU A 627 34.67 22.69 2.35
C LEU A 627 35.26 21.80 3.41
N GLN A 628 35.25 20.48 3.21
CA GLN A 628 35.64 19.55 4.24
C GLN A 628 36.32 18.34 3.60
N THR A 629 37.64 18.29 3.73
CA THR A 629 38.41 17.04 3.74
C THR A 629 37.71 16.05 4.70
N GLY A 630 37.86 14.74 4.53
CA GLY A 630 37.27 13.71 5.44
C GLY A 630 37.53 13.92 6.95
N ALA A 631 38.40 14.86 7.34
CA ALA A 631 38.50 15.40 8.70
C ALA A 631 37.29 16.22 9.21
N GLY A 632 36.32 16.60 8.38
CA GLY A 632 35.17 17.43 8.76
C GLY A 632 33.91 16.67 9.18
N ILE A 633 33.84 15.40 8.78
CA ILE A 633 32.73 14.50 9.02
C ILE A 633 33.28 13.13 9.39
N GLU A 634 32.89 12.62 10.55
CA GLU A 634 33.28 11.29 10.99
C GLU A 634 32.21 10.27 10.62
N SER A 635 32.58 9.27 9.80
CA SER A 635 31.66 8.26 9.31
C SER A 635 32.19 6.84 9.59
N PRO A 636 32.14 6.36 10.85
CA PRO A 636 32.64 5.04 11.23
C PRO A 636 31.72 3.91 10.72
N TRP A 637 32.32 2.88 10.10
CA TRP A 637 31.59 1.76 9.49
C TRP A 637 31.77 0.45 10.26
N ALA A 638 30.67 -0.18 10.66
CA ALA A 638 30.69 -1.40 11.50
C ALA A 638 31.10 -2.68 10.76
N ASN A 639 30.93 -2.73 9.42
CA ASN A 639 31.26 -3.88 8.57
C ASN A 639 30.80 -5.24 9.14
N THR A 640 29.51 -5.35 9.46
CA THR A 640 28.92 -6.54 10.11
C THR A 640 27.53 -6.87 9.55
N PRO A 641 27.18 -8.15 9.36
CA PRO A 641 25.82 -8.56 9.01
C PRO A 641 24.91 -8.77 10.25
N CYS A 642 25.39 -8.46 11.46
CA CYS A 642 24.69 -8.73 12.72
C CYS A 642 24.29 -7.44 13.42
N THR A 643 22.98 -7.24 13.63
CA THR A 643 22.41 -6.03 14.25
C THR A 643 22.94 -5.80 15.68
N ARG A 644 23.04 -6.85 16.50
CA ARG A 644 23.63 -6.72 17.85
C ARG A 644 25.06 -6.15 17.81
N ARG A 645 25.90 -6.60 16.87
CA ARG A 645 27.27 -6.09 16.73
C ARG A 645 27.29 -4.67 16.16
N LEU A 646 26.33 -4.34 15.29
CA LEU A 646 26.14 -3.00 14.77
C LEU A 646 25.85 -2.02 15.92
N PHE A 647 24.83 -2.26 16.74
CA PHE A 647 24.49 -1.34 17.84
C PHE A 647 25.60 -1.24 18.89
N GLN A 648 26.27 -2.34 19.22
CA GLN A 648 27.48 -2.29 20.08
C GLN A 648 28.59 -1.41 19.48
N PHE A 649 28.76 -1.46 18.16
CA PHE A 649 29.72 -0.61 17.47
C PHE A 649 29.28 0.85 17.49
N LEU A 650 28.02 1.14 17.15
CA LEU A 650 27.46 2.49 17.13
C LEU A 650 27.57 3.17 18.50
N GLU A 651 27.28 2.46 19.59
CA GLU A 651 27.46 2.98 20.95
C GLU A 651 28.93 3.30 21.28
N LYS A 652 29.85 2.46 20.79
CA LYS A 652 31.28 2.63 21.04
C LYS A 652 31.87 3.78 20.22
N THR A 653 31.39 3.99 19.00
CA THR A 653 31.91 5.02 18.09
C THR A 653 31.17 6.34 18.19
N HIS A 654 30.01 6.38 18.86
CA HIS A 654 29.24 7.59 19.09
C HIS A 654 30.07 8.68 19.77
N ARG A 655 29.89 9.92 19.33
CA ARG A 655 30.49 11.11 19.92
C ARG A 655 29.40 12.13 20.24
N ARG A 656 29.38 12.62 21.48
CA ARG A 656 28.50 13.73 21.87
C ARG A 656 28.86 14.99 21.10
N PRO A 657 27.93 15.93 20.88
CA PRO A 657 28.21 17.17 20.15
C PRO A 657 29.51 17.88 20.60
N ASP A 658 29.71 18.01 21.92
CA ASP A 658 30.88 18.67 22.51
C ASP A 658 32.20 17.93 22.24
N ASP A 659 32.15 16.60 22.11
CA ASP A 659 33.32 15.73 21.91
C ASP A 659 33.79 15.69 20.44
N ARG A 660 33.00 16.23 19.51
CA ARG A 660 33.29 16.16 18.05
C ARG A 660 34.26 17.24 17.59
N GLY A 661 34.59 18.22 18.43
CA GLY A 661 35.46 19.34 18.06
C GLY A 661 34.93 20.13 16.85
N GLY A 662 33.60 20.27 16.74
CA GLY A 662 32.95 20.97 15.62
C GLY A 662 32.79 20.14 14.34
N ARG A 663 33.07 18.83 14.36
CA ARG A 663 32.85 17.95 13.21
C ARG A 663 31.41 17.44 13.13
N PHE A 664 31.00 17.04 11.93
CA PHE A 664 29.81 16.22 11.72
C PHE A 664 30.10 14.78 12.15
N HIS A 665 29.06 14.05 12.53
CA HIS A 665 29.18 12.64 12.88
C HIS A 665 28.02 11.85 12.28
N VAL A 666 28.36 10.78 11.57
CA VAL A 666 27.42 9.90 10.88
C VAL A 666 27.28 8.60 11.66
N THR A 667 26.09 8.39 12.21
CA THR A 667 25.67 7.11 12.76
C THR A 667 25.23 6.21 11.61
N GLN A 668 26.14 5.37 11.12
CA GLN A 668 25.89 4.47 10.00
C GLN A 668 25.14 3.20 10.43
N ALA A 669 23.81 3.24 10.44
CA ALA A 669 22.97 2.13 10.86
C ALA A 669 22.68 1.14 9.72
N ILE A 670 23.76 0.57 9.16
CA ILE A 670 23.73 -0.31 7.99
C ILE A 670 24.38 -1.67 8.28
N LEU A 671 23.84 -2.74 7.67
CA LEU A 671 24.42 -4.08 7.74
C LEU A 671 25.20 -4.41 6.47
N THR A 672 26.36 -5.03 6.64
CA THR A 672 27.22 -5.44 5.52
C THR A 672 27.10 -6.94 5.25
N PRO A 673 26.59 -7.36 4.07
CA PRO A 673 26.52 -8.76 3.70
C PRO A 673 27.93 -9.37 3.52
N LYS A 674 28.10 -10.66 3.85
CA LYS A 674 29.35 -11.41 3.61
C LYS A 674 29.28 -12.13 2.25
N LEU A 675 30.43 -12.42 1.62
CA LEU A 675 30.47 -13.20 0.36
C LEU A 675 29.73 -14.56 0.45
N LYS A 676 29.74 -15.22 1.62
CA LYS A 676 28.98 -16.47 1.83
C LYS A 676 27.45 -16.27 1.78
N SER A 677 26.96 -15.07 2.08
CA SER A 677 25.55 -14.69 1.96
C SER A 677 25.12 -14.57 0.49
N PHE A 678 25.99 -14.07 -0.38
CA PHE A 678 25.78 -14.07 -1.84
C PHE A 678 25.70 -15.50 -2.43
N ALA A 679 26.48 -16.44 -1.88
CA ALA A 679 26.52 -17.82 -2.37
C ALA A 679 25.37 -18.72 -1.85
N ARG A 680 24.74 -18.39 -0.72
CA ARG A 680 23.60 -19.15 -0.14
C ARG A 680 22.23 -18.61 -0.54
N GLY A 681 22.16 -17.42 -1.14
CA GLY A 681 20.90 -16.77 -1.52
C GLY A 681 20.39 -17.25 -2.88
N VAL A 682 19.56 -18.30 -2.89
CA VAL A 682 18.86 -18.74 -4.12
C VAL A 682 17.54 -17.98 -4.34
N PHE A 683 17.03 -17.16 -3.38
CA PHE A 683 15.71 -16.50 -3.52
C PHE A 683 15.52 -15.12 -2.82
N CYS A 684 16.53 -14.27 -2.54
CA CYS A 684 16.32 -13.01 -1.78
C CYS A 684 17.21 -11.79 -2.17
N SER A 685 16.80 -10.58 -1.75
CA SER A 685 17.46 -9.26 -1.94
C SER A 685 18.08 -8.68 -0.65
N LEU A 686 18.93 -7.65 -0.77
CA LEU A 686 19.52 -6.92 0.39
C LEU A 686 18.42 -6.33 1.29
N GLU A 687 17.42 -5.70 0.67
CA GLU A 687 16.24 -5.13 1.33
C GLU A 687 15.58 -6.14 2.27
N LYS A 688 15.13 -7.27 1.71
CA LYS A 688 14.35 -8.30 2.41
C LYS A 688 15.14 -9.08 3.46
N GLN A 689 16.46 -9.21 3.30
CA GLN A 689 17.27 -10.03 4.21
C GLN A 689 17.90 -9.26 5.36
N LEU A 690 18.30 -8.01 5.14
CA LEU A 690 19.15 -7.28 6.10
C LEU A 690 18.58 -5.88 6.40
N ALA A 691 18.18 -5.13 5.38
CA ALA A 691 17.98 -3.70 5.55
C ALA A 691 16.67 -3.34 6.27
N THR A 692 15.51 -3.88 5.88
CA THR A 692 14.22 -3.53 6.52
C THR A 692 14.23 -3.80 8.03
N ARG A 693 14.78 -4.96 8.42
CA ARG A 693 14.94 -5.31 9.83
C ARG A 693 15.94 -4.39 10.55
N CYS A 694 17.04 -4.04 9.90
CA CYS A 694 18.04 -3.15 10.48
C CYS A 694 17.46 -1.75 10.70
N THR A 695 16.74 -1.20 9.72
CA THR A 695 16.10 0.12 9.81
C THR A 695 15.07 0.15 10.93
N ALA A 696 14.21 -0.87 11.06
CA ALA A 696 13.25 -0.98 12.15
C ALA A 696 13.93 -1.04 13.54
N GLU A 697 14.94 -1.91 13.71
CA GLU A 697 15.70 -2.00 14.96
C GLU A 697 16.46 -0.69 15.26
N THR A 698 16.87 0.04 14.22
CA THR A 698 17.58 1.32 14.36
C THR A 698 16.67 2.41 14.90
N VAL A 699 15.46 2.55 14.36
CA VAL A 699 14.47 3.55 14.84
C VAL A 699 14.23 3.37 16.34
N LEU A 700 13.98 2.13 16.77
CA LEU A 700 13.79 1.80 18.19
C LEU A 700 15.05 2.14 19.02
N TRP A 701 16.22 1.72 18.56
CA TRP A 701 17.48 2.01 19.25
C TRP A 701 17.73 3.51 19.40
N LEU A 702 17.44 4.32 18.39
CA LEU A 702 17.61 5.77 18.45
C LEU A 702 16.68 6.40 19.50
N GLN A 703 15.40 6.01 19.51
CA GLN A 703 14.41 6.51 20.47
C GLN A 703 14.82 6.17 21.92
N GLU A 704 15.30 4.95 22.17
CA GLU A 704 15.74 4.51 23.49
C GLU A 704 17.03 5.20 23.96
N ASN A 705 17.91 5.57 23.03
CA ASN A 705 19.27 6.00 23.36
C ASN A 705 19.54 7.50 23.17
N VAL A 706 18.66 8.27 22.55
CA VAL A 706 18.86 9.71 22.28
C VAL A 706 19.24 10.50 23.54
N GLY A 707 18.53 10.28 24.66
CA GLY A 707 18.81 10.95 25.93
C GLY A 707 20.12 10.48 26.59
N ARG A 708 20.39 9.17 26.55
CA ARG A 708 21.60 8.58 27.14
C ARG A 708 22.86 9.01 26.39
N LEU A 709 22.78 9.06 25.07
CA LEU A 709 23.89 9.35 24.18
C LEU A 709 24.06 10.86 23.91
N GLY A 710 23.17 11.72 24.42
CA GLY A 710 23.29 13.17 24.28
C GLY A 710 22.98 13.66 22.86
N GLY A 711 22.09 12.97 22.16
CA GLY A 711 21.66 13.30 20.81
C GLY A 711 22.57 12.81 19.68
N PHE A 712 22.00 12.71 18.49
CA PHE A 712 22.67 12.28 17.25
C PHE A 712 22.91 13.46 16.30
N ASN A 713 23.73 13.25 15.27
CA ASN A 713 23.81 14.18 14.13
C ASN A 713 23.25 13.53 12.87
N VAL A 714 24.07 13.16 11.91
CA VAL A 714 23.56 12.44 10.74
C VAL A 714 23.27 11.00 11.15
N VAL A 715 22.05 10.53 10.88
CA VAL A 715 21.70 9.11 11.04
C VAL A 715 21.44 8.57 9.65
N MET A 716 22.20 7.56 9.25
CA MET A 716 22.18 7.03 7.89
C MET A 716 21.71 5.58 7.86
N ALA A 717 20.76 5.27 6.97
CA ALA A 717 20.21 3.92 6.79
C ALA A 717 20.02 3.55 5.29
N ASP A 718 19.78 2.27 5.05
CA ASP A 718 19.28 1.75 3.77
C ASP A 718 17.73 1.82 3.75
N PHE A 719 17.13 2.06 2.59
CA PHE A 719 15.68 2.14 2.34
C PHE A 719 14.98 3.11 3.31
N VAL A 720 15.36 4.38 3.22
CA VAL A 720 14.90 5.46 4.11
C VAL A 720 13.39 5.75 4.03
N GLU A 721 12.70 5.22 3.01
CA GLU A 721 11.25 5.25 2.87
C GLU A 721 10.51 4.28 3.79
N LYS A 722 11.22 3.36 4.46
CA LYS A 722 10.63 2.36 5.36
C LYS A 722 10.66 2.83 6.81
N GLU A 723 9.82 2.23 7.66
CA GLU A 723 9.89 2.35 9.12
C GLU A 723 9.74 3.78 9.67
N HIS A 724 9.10 4.69 8.91
CA HIS A 724 9.03 6.12 9.22
C HIS A 724 10.39 6.74 9.59
N PHE A 725 11.47 6.19 9.04
CA PHE A 725 12.84 6.49 9.47
C PHE A 725 13.12 8.00 9.50
N CYS A 726 12.77 8.71 8.42
CA CYS A 726 13.00 10.14 8.34
C CYS A 726 12.19 10.93 9.39
N ALA A 727 10.90 10.60 9.57
CA ALA A 727 10.05 11.23 10.57
C ALA A 727 10.58 11.04 11.99
N GLU A 728 11.00 9.83 12.32
CA GLU A 728 11.53 9.50 13.64
C GLU A 728 12.86 10.18 13.91
N VAL A 729 13.78 10.16 12.94
CA VAL A 729 15.08 10.83 13.05
C VAL A 729 14.91 12.34 13.22
N VAL A 730 14.00 12.98 12.47
CA VAL A 730 13.70 14.41 12.63
C VAL A 730 13.10 14.70 14.00
N ALA A 731 12.17 13.86 14.48
CA ALA A 731 11.52 14.02 15.79
C ALA A 731 12.51 13.96 16.95
N LEU A 732 13.70 13.38 16.79
CA LEU A 732 14.74 13.41 17.83
C LEU A 732 15.28 14.82 18.11
N ASN A 733 15.08 15.79 17.21
CA ASN A 733 15.47 17.18 17.45
C ASN A 733 14.68 17.83 18.60
N SER A 734 13.45 17.40 18.86
CA SER A 734 12.63 17.92 19.97
C SER A 734 12.88 17.21 21.31
N LYS A 735 13.70 16.15 21.31
CA LYS A 735 14.02 15.32 22.49
C LYS A 735 15.43 15.58 23.06
N LYS A 736 16.12 16.61 22.56
CA LYS A 736 17.50 16.97 22.95
C LYS A 736 17.55 17.87 24.18
#